data_AF-A0A952ZWU5-F1
#
_entry.id   AF-A0A952ZWU5-F1
#
_cell.length_a   1.000
_cell.length_b   1.000
_cell.length_c   1.000
_cell.angle_alpha   90.00
_cell.angle_beta   90.00
_cell.angle_gamma   90.00
#
_symmetry.space_group_name_H-M   'P 1'
#
loop_
_entity.id
_entity.type
_entity.pdbx_description
1 polymer ?
#
loop_
_entity_poly.entity_id
_entity_poly.type
_entity_poly.pdbx_seq_one_letter_code
_entity_poly.pdbx_strand_id
1 'polypeptide(L)'
;MKKLVLLFLGLVAVPLALLAEEPATDTGTVASSAPSLRTGPKPGELAPDFTVVGPDGKEVKLSDFRGKLVLVDIWATWCGPCVASMPHNSEFAEKYAANDLVVLAVCTDDSRANYDGWVKRNGDKYKFRTAHDPAGKDNWANSVFNTQYGVSGFPTLFLIGKDGRLIGTTGGGGPTVNPHVLRLLAKGGLPVDLSGLPPEETGRPKSIPMLAKTAAMPVAANPTLRFANMAAGETVPDFSTTDVNGKTVKLSDFRGKTVFINFWTGARTPPDDVAKIAAAYQSQGLAVWAISTTTERAEFEKWAKGTAAPGFTVSWDPAGKAMMEAISYMIFGAGMYPAYCVVGPDGKLVGGIIGMGPRVSGWLREILQRADVKLTDPDKALIEQALAAARANPPAAAPMAGGMLLPAVKSAAPGMVAAATIQAKPSEPALAMKRPATLGAGALAPDFPMQAVDGRTVKLSDFKDKIVVLDFWATWCGPCIGSFPHTQKLAAKYKDQGVVVVASGTSDKIANFKTWIPKNQPKYPDLQFFFDPNEQGSATFEERASSKLYHVVGIPTQFIIGRDGKIAVTILGNGGEDDARAEATLATLGVKVDDAIVAKGKEQLAKSAEEEKARAAAAADAEKNPPPPFHENLGQLAMGAAAPDVEVLRLDGTRAPLTGLLQGHMTVVGVWSGGHGPGDQFLAAWKAWGEKYPAVKFIGVGGYADLDAVRQWQTENAAKFSGELVADPAGAAPRPAKDMGELTDDERAAFRKVSSEHYAKIFTHKLAGVMTPVPTTIVFDASGKLAGWSAGFGPRYAETIGNLLLRAGVKLAAADMPSKVWTAADVAAATPKPEPRVEMLKIGATAPDFVSQTVDGKDVKLSDYRGKVVVLDFWATWCGPCMASMPHTQEVAAHYKDQGVVVLANCTSDTRAKFEQWVKANQAKYPDMVWTHDAAERKPERVSRARYGVGGIPCQFVIGRDGKIVDIVIGYLAGEAILEAALSKAGVNVDPALVAKGAADLKRRG
;
A
#
# COMPACT_ATOMS: atom_id res chain seq x y z
N MET A 1 16.13 -72.09 -2.49
CA MET A 1 14.85 -72.83 -2.42
C MET A 1 13.73 -71.91 -2.89
N LYS A 2 13.27 -72.16 -4.13
CA LYS A 2 11.86 -72.38 -4.54
C LYS A 2 11.03 -71.10 -4.71
N LYS A 3 10.32 -70.82 -5.81
CA LYS A 3 10.15 -71.40 -7.17
C LYS A 3 9.13 -70.43 -7.88
N LEU A 4 9.35 -70.02 -9.13
CA LEU A 4 8.58 -70.37 -10.37
C LEU A 4 7.12 -69.79 -10.47
N VAL A 5 6.50 -69.36 -11.60
CA VAL A 5 6.85 -69.17 -13.03
C VAL A 5 5.57 -68.93 -13.89
N LEU A 6 5.72 -68.25 -15.06
CA LEU A 6 4.97 -68.22 -16.36
C LEU A 6 3.41 -68.26 -16.45
N LEU A 7 2.65 -67.89 -17.52
CA LEU A 7 2.70 -67.11 -18.79
C LEU A 7 1.58 -67.69 -19.73
N PHE A 8 1.09 -66.91 -20.71
CA PHE A 8 0.50 -67.27 -22.05
C PHE A 8 -1.04 -67.22 -22.32
N LEU A 9 -1.45 -66.20 -23.09
CA LEU A 9 -2.06 -66.14 -24.46
C LEU A 9 -3.34 -66.89 -24.88
N GLY A 10 -4.19 -66.17 -25.66
CA GLY A 10 -5.18 -66.72 -26.63
C GLY A 10 -5.94 -65.62 -27.41
N LEU A 11 -5.98 -65.73 -28.75
CA LEU A 11 -6.41 -64.76 -29.78
C LEU A 11 -7.74 -65.15 -30.47
N VAL A 12 -8.19 -64.34 -31.47
CA VAL A 12 -9.13 -64.62 -32.62
C VAL A 12 -10.60 -64.14 -32.41
N ALA A 13 -11.37 -63.45 -33.28
CA ALA A 13 -11.35 -63.06 -34.72
C ALA A 13 -12.32 -61.87 -35.01
N VAL A 14 -12.21 -61.25 -36.20
CA VAL A 14 -13.13 -60.29 -36.86
C VAL A 14 -13.60 -60.86 -38.22
N PRO A 15 -14.82 -60.53 -38.70
CA PRO A 15 -15.02 -59.91 -40.05
C PRO A 15 -16.11 -58.80 -40.03
N LEU A 16 -15.96 -57.58 -40.59
CA LEU A 16 -15.81 -57.05 -41.96
C LEU A 16 -17.12 -56.88 -42.78
N ALA A 17 -17.44 -55.61 -43.12
CA ALA A 17 -18.32 -55.03 -44.19
C ALA A 17 -19.26 -53.93 -43.61
N LEU A 18 -19.51 -52.74 -44.17
CA LEU A 18 -19.34 -52.18 -45.53
C LEU A 18 -19.29 -50.63 -45.48
N LEU A 19 -18.85 -50.03 -46.58
CA LEU A 19 -18.37 -48.65 -46.82
C LEU A 19 -19.43 -47.53 -46.91
N ALA A 20 -19.08 -46.35 -46.39
CA ALA A 20 -19.34 -45.04 -47.01
C ALA A 20 -18.24 -44.06 -46.54
N GLU A 21 -17.59 -43.40 -47.51
CA GLU A 21 -16.47 -42.46 -47.29
C GLU A 21 -16.96 -41.14 -46.66
N GLU A 22 -16.40 -40.80 -45.49
CA GLU A 22 -16.27 -39.41 -45.04
C GLU A 22 -14.82 -38.96 -45.20
N PRO A 23 -14.55 -37.69 -45.58
CA PRO A 23 -13.20 -37.20 -45.81
C PRO A 23 -12.42 -37.15 -44.50
N ALA A 24 -11.15 -37.53 -44.59
CA ALA A 24 -10.20 -37.64 -43.49
C ALA A 24 -10.30 -36.49 -42.47
N THR A 25 -10.70 -36.83 -41.24
CA THR A 25 -10.29 -36.07 -40.06
C THR A 25 -9.28 -36.93 -39.31
N ASP A 26 -8.04 -36.47 -39.37
CA ASP A 26 -6.87 -37.07 -38.76
C ASP A 26 -7.07 -37.23 -37.24
N THR A 27 -6.70 -38.40 -36.73
CA THR A 27 -6.76 -38.76 -35.31
C THR A 27 -5.76 -37.93 -34.51
N GLY A 28 -6.22 -36.76 -34.04
CA GLY A 28 -5.52 -35.93 -33.08
C GLY A 28 -5.93 -36.26 -31.65
N THR A 29 -4.96 -36.68 -30.85
CA THR A 29 -4.98 -36.69 -29.38
C THR A 29 -5.62 -35.40 -28.82
N VAL A 30 -6.72 -35.51 -28.08
CA VAL A 30 -7.33 -34.35 -27.42
C VAL A 30 -6.49 -34.01 -26.18
N ALA A 31 -5.59 -33.05 -26.35
CA ALA A 31 -4.91 -32.37 -25.28
C ALA A 31 -5.93 -31.67 -24.37
N SER A 32 -5.89 -31.97 -23.07
CA SER A 32 -6.59 -31.18 -22.04
C SER A 32 -6.02 -29.76 -22.06
N SER A 33 -6.82 -28.79 -22.47
CA SER A 33 -6.46 -27.39 -22.58
C SER A 33 -6.34 -26.75 -21.18
N ALA A 34 -5.12 -26.30 -20.87
CA ALA A 34 -4.88 -25.34 -19.81
C ALA A 34 -5.65 -24.02 -20.07
N PRO A 35 -6.10 -23.28 -19.05
CA PRO A 35 -6.68 -21.96 -19.25
C PRO A 35 -5.64 -21.02 -19.89
N SER A 36 -6.01 -20.47 -21.05
CA SER A 36 -5.19 -19.59 -21.87
C SER A 36 -4.93 -18.24 -21.21
N LEU A 37 -3.72 -17.74 -21.43
CA LEU A 37 -3.20 -16.51 -20.87
C LEU A 37 -3.75 -15.28 -21.61
N ARG A 38 -4.36 -14.33 -20.89
CA ARG A 38 -4.95 -13.10 -21.45
C ARG A 38 -3.88 -12.18 -22.05
N THR A 39 -3.72 -12.18 -23.38
CA THR A 39 -2.88 -11.24 -24.12
C THR A 39 -3.72 -10.48 -25.14
N GLY A 40 -3.78 -9.15 -25.02
CA GLY A 40 -4.41 -8.27 -26.02
C GLY A 40 -3.84 -8.43 -27.43
N PRO A 41 -4.56 -8.01 -28.49
CA PRO A 41 -4.06 -8.07 -29.86
C PRO A 41 -2.78 -7.23 -30.01
N LYS A 42 -1.81 -7.71 -30.77
CA LYS A 42 -0.60 -6.94 -31.11
C LYS A 42 -0.83 -6.08 -32.35
N PRO A 43 -0.06 -4.99 -32.54
CA PRO A 43 -0.11 -4.23 -33.79
C PRO A 43 0.10 -5.14 -35.01
N GLY A 44 -0.83 -5.08 -35.97
CA GLY A 44 -0.89 -5.93 -37.16
C GLY A 44 -1.82 -7.15 -37.03
N GLU A 45 -2.23 -7.54 -35.82
CA GLU A 45 -3.21 -8.62 -35.61
C GLU A 45 -4.65 -8.10 -35.76
N LEU A 46 -5.57 -8.99 -36.13
CA LEU A 46 -7.00 -8.65 -36.17
C LEU A 46 -7.47 -8.32 -34.75
N ALA A 47 -8.12 -7.17 -34.59
CA ALA A 47 -8.69 -6.77 -33.32
C ALA A 47 -9.90 -7.69 -33.00
N PRO A 48 -9.94 -8.33 -31.82
CA PRO A 48 -11.04 -9.21 -31.45
C PRO A 48 -12.38 -8.47 -31.51
N ASP A 49 -13.39 -9.06 -32.13
CA ASP A 49 -14.68 -8.37 -32.23
C ASP A 49 -15.31 -8.24 -30.84
N PHE A 50 -16.07 -7.16 -30.63
CA PHE A 50 -16.81 -6.94 -29.39
C PHE A 50 -18.17 -6.32 -29.68
N THR A 51 -19.11 -6.56 -28.78
CA THR A 51 -20.43 -5.94 -28.78
C THR A 51 -20.58 -5.09 -27.53
N VAL A 52 -20.92 -3.81 -27.71
CA VAL A 52 -21.19 -2.84 -26.63
C VAL A 52 -22.55 -2.20 -26.86
N VAL A 53 -23.14 -1.59 -25.84
CA VAL A 53 -24.52 -1.07 -25.91
C VAL A 53 -24.51 0.45 -25.84
N GLY A 54 -25.05 1.10 -26.88
CA GLY A 54 -25.18 2.54 -26.96
C GLY A 54 -26.19 3.13 -25.95
N PRO A 55 -26.23 4.47 -25.79
CA PRO A 55 -27.19 5.15 -24.92
C PRO A 55 -28.65 4.87 -25.29
N ASP A 56 -28.93 4.63 -26.57
CA ASP A 56 -30.24 4.28 -27.11
C ASP A 56 -30.61 2.80 -26.89
N GLY A 57 -29.75 2.04 -26.20
CA GLY A 57 -29.94 0.62 -25.94
C GLY A 57 -29.59 -0.28 -27.13
N LYS A 58 -29.15 0.27 -28.27
CA LYS A 58 -28.77 -0.54 -29.43
C LYS A 58 -27.38 -1.10 -29.28
N GLU A 59 -27.21 -2.33 -29.77
CA GLU A 59 -25.88 -2.94 -29.87
C GLU A 59 -25.04 -2.24 -30.94
N VAL A 60 -23.76 -2.08 -30.62
CA VAL A 60 -22.72 -1.55 -31.50
C VAL A 60 -21.59 -2.57 -31.49
N LYS A 61 -21.25 -3.11 -32.65
CA LYS A 61 -20.15 -4.05 -32.82
C LYS A 61 -18.94 -3.37 -33.40
N LEU A 62 -17.74 -3.82 -33.05
CA LEU A 62 -16.53 -3.33 -33.71
C LEU A 62 -16.55 -3.65 -35.21
N SER A 63 -17.10 -4.80 -35.61
CA SER A 63 -17.29 -5.19 -37.00
C SER A 63 -18.21 -4.27 -37.80
N ASP A 64 -19.10 -3.48 -37.16
CA ASP A 64 -19.95 -2.50 -37.85
C ASP A 64 -19.13 -1.34 -38.47
N PHE A 65 -17.88 -1.17 -38.04
CA PHE A 65 -16.99 -0.10 -38.50
C PHE A 65 -15.92 -0.56 -39.50
N ARG A 66 -16.05 -1.75 -40.10
CA ARG A 66 -15.12 -2.20 -41.17
C ARG A 66 -15.09 -1.17 -42.31
N GLY A 67 -13.89 -0.92 -42.85
CA GLY A 67 -13.65 0.15 -43.82
C GLY A 67 -13.38 1.54 -43.21
N LYS A 68 -13.53 1.71 -41.89
CA LYS A 68 -13.25 2.96 -41.17
C LYS A 68 -12.09 2.80 -40.19
N LEU A 69 -11.44 3.92 -39.86
CA LEU A 69 -10.42 3.95 -38.81
C LEU A 69 -11.15 4.12 -37.46
N VAL A 70 -10.89 3.27 -36.47
CA VAL A 70 -11.62 3.30 -35.19
C VAL A 70 -10.66 3.55 -34.03
N LEU A 71 -10.83 4.67 -33.34
CA LEU A 71 -10.18 4.95 -32.05
C LEU A 71 -11.12 4.51 -30.93
N VAL A 72 -10.83 3.38 -30.32
CA VAL A 72 -11.58 2.86 -29.16
C VAL A 72 -10.93 3.39 -27.89
N ASP A 73 -11.67 4.15 -27.09
CA ASP A 73 -11.23 4.66 -25.78
C ASP A 73 -11.93 3.89 -24.65
N ILE A 74 -11.17 3.19 -23.83
CA ILE A 74 -11.68 2.40 -22.71
C ILE A 74 -11.59 3.22 -21.43
N TRP A 75 -12.75 3.54 -20.83
CA TRP A 75 -12.87 4.49 -19.71
C TRP A 75 -13.91 4.09 -18.65
N ALA A 76 -14.05 4.90 -17.59
CA ALA A 76 -15.07 4.77 -16.54
C ALA A 76 -15.47 6.15 -15.95
N THR A 77 -16.68 6.30 -15.40
CA THR A 77 -17.21 7.62 -14.96
C THR A 77 -16.53 8.20 -13.72
N TRP A 78 -15.95 7.35 -12.89
CA TRP A 78 -15.15 7.72 -11.71
C TRP A 78 -13.68 8.07 -12.06
N CYS A 79 -13.23 7.79 -13.29
CA CYS A 79 -11.85 8.00 -13.72
C CYS A 79 -11.62 9.47 -14.11
N GLY A 80 -11.03 10.25 -13.19
CA GLY A 80 -10.73 11.68 -13.40
C GLY A 80 -9.93 11.99 -14.68
N PRO A 81 -8.79 11.30 -14.94
CA PRO A 81 -8.03 11.49 -16.17
C PRO A 81 -8.81 11.13 -17.45
N CYS A 82 -9.69 10.12 -17.39
CA CYS A 82 -10.51 9.70 -18.53
C CYS A 82 -11.58 10.75 -18.86
N VAL A 83 -12.29 11.25 -17.85
CA VAL A 83 -13.31 12.29 -18.06
C VAL A 83 -12.65 13.58 -18.57
N ALA A 84 -11.44 13.89 -18.11
CA ALA A 84 -10.68 15.05 -18.56
C ALA A 84 -10.23 14.97 -20.04
N SER A 85 -10.15 13.77 -20.66
CA SER A 85 -9.78 13.60 -22.08
C SER A 85 -10.96 13.65 -23.06
N MET A 86 -12.20 13.66 -22.58
CA MET A 86 -13.41 13.66 -23.42
C MET A 86 -13.51 14.86 -24.39
N PRO A 87 -13.11 16.10 -24.02
CA PRO A 87 -13.03 17.21 -24.99
C PRO A 87 -12.12 16.89 -26.19
N HIS A 88 -10.97 16.26 -25.95
CA HIS A 88 -10.02 15.89 -27.01
C HIS A 88 -10.55 14.78 -27.91
N ASN A 89 -11.21 13.79 -27.33
CA ASN A 89 -11.89 12.74 -28.11
C ASN A 89 -13.00 13.33 -29.00
N SER A 90 -13.71 14.36 -28.52
CA SER A 90 -14.71 15.08 -29.32
C SER A 90 -14.06 15.84 -30.46
N GLU A 91 -12.96 16.55 -30.17
CA GLU A 91 -12.19 17.27 -31.18
C GLU A 91 -11.66 16.32 -32.27
N PHE A 92 -11.13 15.15 -31.91
CA PHE A 92 -10.68 14.15 -32.89
C PHE A 92 -11.82 13.62 -33.75
N ALA A 93 -12.97 13.32 -33.12
CA ALA A 93 -14.15 12.83 -33.84
C ALA A 93 -14.66 13.86 -34.85
N GLU A 94 -14.66 15.14 -34.51
CA GLU A 94 -15.09 16.23 -35.39
C GLU A 94 -14.06 16.51 -36.48
N LYS A 95 -12.80 16.71 -36.10
CA LYS A 95 -11.71 17.14 -36.99
C LYS A 95 -11.39 16.11 -38.07
N TYR A 96 -11.45 14.82 -37.73
CA TYR A 96 -11.06 13.74 -38.64
C TYR A 96 -12.26 12.93 -39.16
N ALA A 97 -13.49 13.42 -38.99
CA ALA A 97 -14.70 12.78 -39.52
C ALA A 97 -14.63 12.56 -41.05
N ALA A 98 -14.12 13.55 -41.79
CA ALA A 98 -13.93 13.47 -43.24
C ALA A 98 -12.82 12.49 -43.68
N ASN A 99 -12.02 12.00 -42.73
CA ASN A 99 -10.96 11.02 -42.96
C ASN A 99 -11.36 9.60 -42.49
N ASP A 100 -12.66 9.35 -42.35
CA ASP A 100 -13.24 8.09 -41.87
C ASP A 100 -12.82 7.68 -40.45
N LEU A 101 -12.43 8.62 -39.58
CA LEU A 101 -12.18 8.33 -38.16
C LEU A 101 -13.51 8.20 -37.40
N VAL A 102 -13.67 7.11 -36.67
CA VAL A 102 -14.71 6.92 -35.66
C VAL A 102 -14.06 6.85 -34.29
N VAL A 103 -14.45 7.74 -33.38
CA VAL A 103 -14.07 7.64 -31.97
C VAL A 103 -15.20 6.96 -31.21
N LEU A 104 -14.89 5.83 -30.57
CA LEU A 104 -15.81 5.02 -29.78
C LEU A 104 -15.32 4.94 -28.33
N ALA A 105 -15.91 5.73 -27.43
CA ALA A 105 -15.58 5.73 -26.01
C ALA A 105 -16.46 4.71 -25.25
N VAL A 106 -15.87 3.60 -24.84
CA VAL A 106 -16.56 2.50 -24.16
C VAL A 106 -16.35 2.58 -22.65
N CYS A 107 -17.44 2.76 -21.91
CA CYS A 107 -17.44 2.73 -20.44
C CYS A 107 -17.51 1.28 -19.98
N THR A 108 -16.47 0.78 -19.29
CA THR A 108 -16.30 -0.66 -19.03
C THR A 108 -16.35 -1.04 -17.55
N ASP A 109 -15.52 -0.42 -16.70
CA ASP A 109 -15.51 -0.65 -15.24
C ASP A 109 -16.46 0.30 -14.50
N ASP A 110 -17.72 0.32 -14.95
CA ASP A 110 -18.77 1.10 -14.31
C ASP A 110 -20.15 0.47 -14.47
N SER A 111 -21.12 0.91 -13.66
CA SER A 111 -22.50 0.48 -13.80
C SER A 111 -23.18 1.18 -14.98
N ARG A 112 -24.13 0.50 -15.63
CA ARG A 112 -24.94 1.09 -16.70
C ARG A 112 -25.65 2.37 -16.23
N ALA A 113 -26.13 2.39 -14.99
CA ALA A 113 -26.78 3.57 -14.40
C ALA A 113 -25.84 4.77 -14.25
N ASN A 114 -24.58 4.55 -13.84
CA ASN A 114 -23.59 5.63 -13.76
C ASN A 114 -23.23 6.17 -15.14
N TYR A 115 -23.09 5.27 -16.12
CA TYR A 115 -22.88 5.63 -17.52
C TYR A 115 -24.07 6.44 -18.08
N ASP A 116 -25.30 5.97 -17.92
CA ASP A 116 -26.50 6.68 -18.39
C ASP A 116 -26.64 8.04 -17.69
N GLY A 117 -26.33 8.11 -16.38
CA GLY A 117 -26.28 9.35 -15.63
C GLY A 117 -25.19 10.31 -16.10
N TRP A 118 -24.06 9.80 -16.58
CA TRP A 118 -23.02 10.62 -17.22
C TRP A 118 -23.44 11.09 -18.61
N VAL A 119 -24.04 10.23 -19.43
CA VAL A 119 -24.58 10.57 -20.75
C VAL A 119 -25.68 11.63 -20.64
N LYS A 120 -26.58 11.51 -19.67
CA LYS A 120 -27.61 12.54 -19.43
C LYS A 120 -27.03 13.91 -19.07
N ARG A 121 -25.87 13.95 -18.41
CA ARG A 121 -25.20 15.20 -17.99
C ARG A 121 -24.27 15.78 -19.05
N ASN A 122 -23.75 14.95 -19.96
CA ASN A 122 -22.62 15.30 -20.82
C ASN A 122 -22.76 14.88 -22.30
N GLY A 123 -23.74 14.05 -22.65
CA GLY A 123 -23.90 13.46 -23.99
C GLY A 123 -24.06 14.52 -25.07
N ASP A 124 -24.81 15.60 -24.80
CA ASP A 124 -24.99 16.70 -25.76
C ASP A 124 -23.71 17.52 -26.00
N LYS A 125 -22.74 17.44 -25.07
CA LYS A 125 -21.49 18.23 -25.10
C LYS A 125 -20.42 17.64 -26.01
N TYR A 126 -20.46 16.33 -26.27
CA TYR A 126 -19.39 15.63 -26.97
C TYR A 126 -19.92 14.94 -28.23
N LYS A 127 -19.11 14.93 -29.30
CA LYS A 127 -19.50 14.46 -30.64
C LYS A 127 -18.98 13.06 -30.99
N PHE A 128 -18.20 12.43 -30.11
CA PHE A 128 -17.79 11.04 -30.29
C PHE A 128 -18.93 10.06 -29.97
N ARG A 129 -18.83 8.83 -30.49
CA ARG A 129 -19.76 7.76 -30.13
C ARG A 129 -19.37 7.20 -28.76
N THR A 130 -20.34 6.95 -27.91
CA THR A 130 -20.09 6.30 -26.62
C THR A 130 -20.99 5.10 -26.43
N ALA A 131 -20.51 4.10 -25.68
CA ALA A 131 -21.24 2.89 -25.37
C ALA A 131 -20.85 2.37 -23.98
N HIS A 132 -21.71 1.56 -23.39
CA HIS A 132 -21.44 0.81 -22.16
C HIS A 132 -21.11 -0.64 -22.52
N ASP A 133 -20.08 -1.19 -21.90
CA ASP A 133 -19.79 -2.62 -22.00
C ASP A 133 -20.78 -3.40 -21.14
N PRO A 134 -21.57 -4.33 -21.73
CA PRO A 134 -22.52 -5.16 -21.00
C PRO A 134 -21.93 -5.93 -19.82
N ALA A 135 -20.62 -6.22 -19.84
CA ALA A 135 -19.95 -6.84 -18.69
C ALA A 135 -19.90 -5.90 -17.47
N GLY A 136 -19.76 -4.58 -17.69
CA GLY A 136 -19.77 -3.57 -16.63
C GLY A 136 -18.77 -3.81 -15.49
N LYS A 137 -18.94 -3.06 -14.40
CA LYS A 137 -18.14 -3.21 -13.15
C LYS A 137 -18.24 -4.61 -12.54
N ASP A 138 -19.45 -5.19 -12.54
CA ASP A 138 -19.75 -6.42 -11.80
C ASP A 138 -19.25 -7.70 -12.50
N ASN A 139 -18.93 -7.61 -13.80
CA ASN A 139 -18.39 -8.72 -14.59
C ASN A 139 -17.15 -8.33 -15.39
N TRP A 140 -16.42 -7.28 -14.97
CA TRP A 140 -15.18 -6.83 -15.60
C TRP A 140 -14.18 -7.98 -15.81
N ALA A 141 -14.13 -8.95 -14.89
CA ALA A 141 -13.31 -10.16 -15.00
C ALA A 141 -13.54 -10.93 -16.32
N ASN A 142 -14.74 -10.85 -16.90
CA ASN A 142 -15.14 -11.51 -18.14
C ASN A 142 -15.39 -10.55 -19.31
N SER A 143 -15.21 -9.24 -19.11
CA SER A 143 -15.25 -8.27 -20.21
C SER A 143 -14.29 -8.67 -21.33
N VAL A 144 -14.73 -8.53 -22.59
CA VAL A 144 -13.85 -8.71 -23.76
C VAL A 144 -12.65 -7.77 -23.71
N PHE A 145 -12.81 -6.59 -23.09
CA PHE A 145 -11.72 -5.63 -22.93
C PHE A 145 -10.66 -6.11 -21.93
N ASN A 146 -11.05 -6.84 -20.89
CA ASN A 146 -10.14 -7.50 -19.94
C ASN A 146 -9.57 -8.82 -20.48
N THR A 147 -10.43 -9.67 -21.06
CA THR A 147 -10.07 -11.04 -21.46
C THR A 147 -9.34 -11.12 -22.80
N GLN A 148 -9.75 -10.32 -23.79
CA GLN A 148 -9.24 -10.41 -25.16
C GLN A 148 -8.45 -9.18 -25.60
N TYR A 149 -8.73 -7.98 -25.07
CA TYR A 149 -7.91 -6.78 -25.31
C TYR A 149 -6.83 -6.54 -24.25
N GLY A 150 -6.88 -7.26 -23.12
CA GLY A 150 -5.86 -7.19 -22.07
C GLY A 150 -5.74 -5.84 -21.36
N VAL A 151 -6.84 -5.07 -21.29
CA VAL A 151 -6.89 -3.78 -20.58
C VAL A 151 -6.68 -4.00 -19.08
N SER A 152 -5.73 -3.26 -18.51
CA SER A 152 -5.34 -3.35 -17.08
C SER A 152 -5.36 -2.00 -16.35
N GLY A 153 -5.75 -0.92 -17.05
CA GLY A 153 -5.89 0.42 -16.48
C GLY A 153 -6.63 1.37 -17.42
N PHE A 154 -7.11 2.49 -16.88
CA PHE A 154 -7.90 3.48 -17.60
C PHE A 154 -7.25 4.87 -17.53
N PRO A 155 -7.31 5.70 -18.60
CA PRO A 155 -7.83 5.34 -19.91
C PRO A 155 -6.80 4.55 -20.73
N THR A 156 -7.29 3.61 -21.54
CA THR A 156 -6.50 2.88 -22.54
C THR A 156 -7.16 3.01 -23.89
N LEU A 157 -6.40 3.44 -24.90
CA LEU A 157 -6.89 3.67 -26.26
C LEU A 157 -6.29 2.65 -27.23
N PHE A 158 -7.09 2.23 -28.20
CA PHE A 158 -6.71 1.36 -29.30
C PHE A 158 -7.06 2.04 -30.62
N LEU A 159 -6.11 2.09 -31.56
CA LEU A 159 -6.40 2.51 -32.92
C LEU A 159 -6.46 1.27 -33.82
N ILE A 160 -7.61 1.06 -34.46
CA ILE A 160 -7.90 -0.09 -35.30
C ILE A 160 -8.07 0.41 -36.74
N GLY A 161 -7.35 -0.22 -37.66
CA GLY A 161 -7.33 0.12 -39.08
C GLY A 161 -8.61 -0.24 -39.82
N LYS A 162 -8.75 0.28 -41.04
CA LYS A 162 -9.88 0.02 -41.95
C LYS A 162 -10.07 -1.47 -42.25
N ASP A 163 -8.99 -2.24 -42.20
CA ASP A 163 -8.93 -3.70 -42.38
C ASP A 163 -9.28 -4.50 -41.11
N GLY A 164 -9.60 -3.81 -40.00
CA GLY A 164 -9.91 -4.41 -38.71
C GLY A 164 -8.68 -4.85 -37.90
N ARG A 165 -7.46 -4.51 -38.33
CA ARG A 165 -6.22 -4.84 -37.61
C ARG A 165 -5.81 -3.73 -36.65
N LEU A 166 -5.22 -4.09 -35.52
CA LEU A 166 -4.73 -3.10 -34.55
C LEU A 166 -3.52 -2.34 -35.15
N ILE A 167 -3.55 -1.01 -35.16
CA ILE A 167 -2.41 -0.16 -35.57
C ILE A 167 -1.51 0.12 -34.36
N GLY A 168 -2.11 0.28 -33.18
CA GLY A 168 -1.41 0.38 -31.91
C GLY A 168 -2.32 0.74 -30.74
N THR A 169 -1.72 0.81 -29.55
CA THR A 169 -2.39 1.15 -28.30
C THR A 169 -1.56 2.16 -27.51
N THR A 170 -2.22 2.99 -26.71
CA THR A 170 -1.58 3.88 -25.73
C THR A 170 -2.43 3.97 -24.48
N GLY A 171 -1.80 4.20 -23.33
CA GLY A 171 -2.47 4.56 -22.09
C GLY A 171 -2.37 6.06 -21.81
N GLY A 172 -3.16 6.51 -20.85
CA GLY A 172 -3.07 7.86 -20.28
C GLY A 172 -4.04 8.87 -20.91
N GLY A 173 -4.65 9.66 -20.05
CA GLY A 173 -5.56 10.74 -20.39
C GLY A 173 -5.39 11.90 -19.42
N GLY A 174 -6.13 12.98 -19.61
CA GLY A 174 -5.98 14.18 -18.83
C GLY A 174 -6.48 15.41 -19.58
N PRO A 175 -6.33 16.60 -18.98
CA PRO A 175 -6.88 17.83 -19.52
C PRO A 175 -6.14 18.32 -20.77
N THR A 176 -5.00 17.74 -21.14
CA THR A 176 -4.21 18.09 -22.33
C THR A 176 -4.22 16.96 -23.37
N VAL A 177 -4.15 17.32 -24.65
CA VAL A 177 -4.06 16.35 -25.77
C VAL A 177 -2.84 15.45 -25.57
N ASN A 178 -3.06 14.12 -25.52
CA ASN A 178 -2.01 13.14 -25.34
C ASN A 178 -1.17 13.00 -26.63
N PRO A 179 0.15 13.33 -26.62
CA PRO A 179 1.01 13.23 -27.80
C PRO A 179 1.09 11.82 -28.40
N HIS A 180 0.91 10.77 -27.60
CA HIS A 180 0.90 9.40 -28.08
C HIS A 180 -0.36 9.08 -28.90
N VAL A 181 -1.51 9.69 -28.57
CA VAL A 181 -2.74 9.56 -29.35
C VAL A 181 -2.56 10.26 -30.71
N LEU A 182 -1.95 11.44 -30.74
CA LEU A 182 -1.63 12.15 -31.99
C LEU A 182 -0.71 11.33 -32.91
N ARG A 183 0.33 10.71 -32.36
CA ARG A 183 1.21 9.80 -33.12
C ARG A 183 0.49 8.55 -33.61
N LEU A 184 -0.41 7.99 -32.80
CA LEU A 184 -1.26 6.87 -33.19
C LEU A 184 -2.13 7.25 -34.38
N LEU A 185 -2.84 8.36 -34.29
CA LEU A 185 -3.68 8.89 -35.38
C LEU A 185 -2.86 9.13 -36.66
N ALA A 186 -1.67 9.72 -36.54
CA ALA A 186 -0.74 9.90 -37.66
C ALA A 186 -0.29 8.55 -38.27
N LYS A 187 0.02 7.55 -37.43
CA LYS A 187 0.37 6.20 -37.87
C LYS A 187 -0.80 5.50 -38.58
N GLY A 188 -2.04 5.85 -38.25
CA GLY A 188 -3.24 5.44 -38.97
C GLY A 188 -3.48 6.17 -40.30
N GLY A 189 -2.59 7.08 -40.70
CA GLY A 189 -2.65 7.81 -41.97
C GLY A 189 -3.46 9.10 -41.91
N LEU A 190 -3.82 9.59 -40.72
CA LEU A 190 -4.51 10.88 -40.57
C LEU A 190 -3.54 12.06 -40.71
N PRO A 191 -3.97 13.20 -41.29
CA PRO A 191 -3.16 14.40 -41.44
C PRO A 191 -3.02 15.13 -40.09
N VAL A 192 -2.21 14.57 -39.20
CA VAL A 192 -1.90 15.12 -37.88
C VAL A 192 -0.58 15.88 -37.97
N ASP A 193 -0.57 17.14 -37.51
CA ASP A 193 0.66 17.89 -37.36
C ASP A 193 1.45 17.39 -36.15
N LEU A 194 2.62 16.79 -36.41
CA LEU A 194 3.53 16.29 -35.37
C LEU A 194 4.71 17.24 -35.13
N SER A 195 4.83 18.34 -35.86
CA SER A 195 6.02 19.21 -35.86
C SER A 195 6.25 19.91 -34.51
N GLY A 196 5.19 20.09 -33.72
CA GLY A 196 5.25 20.65 -32.37
C GLY A 196 5.35 19.62 -31.24
N LEU A 197 5.46 18.32 -31.54
CA LEU A 197 5.56 17.28 -30.51
C LEU A 197 7.03 16.95 -30.17
N PRO A 198 7.34 16.61 -28.91
CA PRO A 198 8.68 16.14 -28.54
C PRO A 198 9.10 14.91 -29.37
N PRO A 199 10.39 14.54 -29.48
CA PRO A 199 10.82 13.35 -30.22
C PRO A 199 10.18 12.05 -29.70
N GLU A 200 10.05 11.01 -30.54
CA GLU A 200 9.59 9.70 -30.06
C GLU A 200 10.67 9.12 -29.13
N GLU A 201 10.33 8.82 -27.88
CA GLU A 201 11.24 8.13 -26.98
C GLU A 201 11.44 6.68 -27.46
N THR A 202 12.40 6.46 -28.36
CA THR A 202 12.85 5.14 -28.78
C THR A 202 13.66 4.49 -27.65
N GLY A 203 12.97 3.99 -26.63
CA GLY A 203 13.68 3.34 -25.52
C GLY A 203 12.91 2.91 -24.27
N ARG A 204 11.58 3.07 -24.17
CA ARG A 204 10.83 2.46 -23.05
C ARG A 204 10.32 1.04 -23.40
N PRO A 205 10.39 0.07 -22.48
CA PRO A 205 9.85 -1.27 -22.70
C PRO A 205 8.32 -1.20 -22.86
N LYS A 206 7.79 -1.96 -23.83
CA LYS A 206 6.36 -2.17 -24.04
C LYS A 206 5.72 -2.76 -22.77
N SER A 207 4.60 -2.19 -22.32
CA SER A 207 3.75 -2.75 -21.27
C SER A 207 3.33 -4.19 -21.63
N ILE A 208 3.73 -5.16 -20.82
CA ILE A 208 3.35 -6.58 -20.97
C ILE A 208 2.07 -6.83 -20.13
N PRO A 209 1.04 -7.54 -20.66
CA PRO A 209 -0.21 -7.85 -19.93
C PRO A 209 0.00 -8.72 -18.68
N MET A 210 -0.73 -8.38 -17.62
CA MET A 210 -0.31 -8.55 -16.22
C MET A 210 -0.73 -9.86 -15.51
N LEU A 211 -1.52 -10.75 -16.13
CA LEU A 211 -2.03 -11.96 -15.45
C LEU A 211 -1.80 -13.26 -16.23
N ALA A 212 -1.17 -13.14 -17.39
CA ALA A 212 -0.81 -14.25 -18.25
C ALA A 212 0.37 -15.08 -17.66
N LYS A 213 1.54 -14.48 -17.47
CA LYS A 213 2.76 -15.27 -17.30
C LYS A 213 2.99 -15.86 -15.90
N THR A 214 2.18 -15.49 -14.91
CA THR A 214 2.36 -15.98 -13.53
C THR A 214 1.81 -17.39 -13.31
N ALA A 215 0.91 -17.88 -14.17
CA ALA A 215 0.29 -19.20 -14.04
C ALA A 215 1.06 -20.34 -14.76
N ALA A 216 2.24 -20.07 -15.34
CA ALA A 216 3.00 -21.06 -16.10
C ALA A 216 4.48 -21.18 -15.67
N MET A 217 4.82 -20.89 -14.42
CA MET A 217 6.14 -21.28 -13.89
C MET A 217 6.00 -22.59 -13.10
N PRO A 218 6.67 -23.68 -13.52
CA PRO A 218 6.88 -24.81 -12.63
C PRO A 218 7.73 -24.32 -11.45
N VAL A 219 7.20 -24.40 -10.23
CA VAL A 219 7.96 -24.18 -8.97
C VAL A 219 9.25 -25.03 -8.95
N ALA A 220 9.28 -26.11 -9.75
CA ALA A 220 10.43 -26.97 -9.98
C ALA A 220 11.54 -26.38 -10.88
N ALA A 221 11.43 -25.23 -11.54
CA ALA A 221 12.45 -24.76 -12.49
C ALA A 221 13.37 -23.65 -11.97
N ASN A 222 13.06 -23.01 -10.83
CA ASN A 222 13.78 -21.84 -10.32
C ASN A 222 14.64 -22.21 -9.07
N PRO A 223 15.97 -22.07 -9.12
CA PRO A 223 16.87 -22.37 -7.99
C PRO A 223 16.62 -21.49 -6.76
N THR A 224 16.37 -20.19 -6.95
CA THR A 224 16.19 -19.21 -5.86
C THR A 224 14.98 -19.52 -4.99
N LEU A 225 13.85 -19.89 -5.61
CA LEU A 225 12.62 -20.31 -4.91
C LEU A 225 12.77 -21.65 -4.20
N ARG A 226 13.66 -22.52 -4.69
CA ARG A 226 14.01 -23.78 -4.02
C ARG A 226 14.82 -23.50 -2.76
N PHE A 227 15.86 -22.68 -2.82
CA PHE A 227 16.66 -22.30 -1.65
C PHE A 227 15.86 -21.58 -0.56
N ALA A 228 14.89 -20.74 -0.92
CA ALA A 228 14.06 -20.00 0.04
C ALA A 228 13.19 -20.91 0.92
N ASN A 229 12.92 -22.14 0.49
CA ASN A 229 12.08 -23.12 1.19
C ASN A 229 12.88 -24.27 1.83
N MET A 230 14.22 -24.23 1.78
CA MET A 230 15.09 -25.30 2.29
C MET A 230 15.68 -24.95 3.68
N ALA A 231 15.79 -25.95 4.54
CA ALA A 231 16.47 -25.83 5.82
C ALA A 231 17.98 -26.10 5.72
N ALA A 232 18.78 -25.52 6.62
CA ALA A 232 20.20 -25.86 6.71
C ALA A 232 20.39 -27.35 7.06
N GLY A 233 21.31 -28.01 6.37
CA GLY A 233 21.55 -29.45 6.45
C GLY A 233 20.77 -30.29 5.42
N GLU A 234 19.85 -29.69 4.66
CA GLU A 234 19.18 -30.39 3.55
C GLU A 234 20.09 -30.48 2.32
N THR A 235 20.02 -31.61 1.61
CA THR A 235 20.75 -31.82 0.35
C THR A 235 20.17 -30.93 -0.73
N VAL A 236 20.99 -30.06 -1.31
CA VAL A 236 20.56 -29.16 -2.39
C VAL A 236 20.42 -29.96 -3.68
N PRO A 237 19.22 -30.02 -4.30
CA PRO A 237 19.05 -30.65 -5.59
C PRO A 237 19.92 -29.97 -6.64
N ASP A 238 20.53 -30.75 -7.53
CA ASP A 238 21.35 -30.18 -8.60
C ASP A 238 20.50 -29.31 -9.53
N PHE A 239 21.03 -28.16 -9.93
CA PHE A 239 20.39 -27.24 -10.86
C PHE A 239 21.43 -26.61 -11.77
N SER A 240 20.99 -26.20 -12.94
CA SER A 240 21.85 -25.69 -14.01
C SER A 240 21.51 -24.25 -14.37
N THR A 241 22.53 -23.49 -14.72
CA THR A 241 22.43 -22.13 -15.29
C THR A 241 23.34 -22.04 -16.51
N THR A 242 23.35 -20.91 -17.20
CA THR A 242 24.18 -20.73 -18.41
C THR A 242 25.19 -19.61 -18.18
N ASP A 243 26.49 -19.91 -18.27
CA ASP A 243 27.56 -18.92 -18.10
C ASP A 243 27.62 -17.90 -19.24
N VAL A 244 28.55 -16.95 -19.13
CA VAL A 244 28.76 -15.86 -20.09
C VAL A 244 29.15 -16.32 -21.50
N ASN A 245 29.69 -17.53 -21.65
CA ASN A 245 30.10 -18.12 -22.92
C ASN A 245 29.03 -19.08 -23.50
N GLY A 246 27.88 -19.18 -22.84
CA GLY A 246 26.80 -20.08 -23.24
C GLY A 246 26.98 -21.52 -22.74
N LYS A 247 27.98 -21.80 -21.89
CA LYS A 247 28.20 -23.12 -21.32
C LYS A 247 27.29 -23.33 -20.11
N THR A 248 26.74 -24.54 -19.99
CA THR A 248 25.97 -24.96 -18.82
C THR A 248 26.89 -25.08 -17.59
N VAL A 249 26.50 -24.43 -16.49
CA VAL A 249 27.12 -24.56 -15.16
C VAL A 249 26.11 -25.17 -14.20
N LYS A 250 26.49 -26.25 -13.55
CA LYS A 250 25.67 -26.99 -12.58
C LYS A 250 26.22 -26.83 -11.17
N LEU A 251 25.36 -26.94 -10.16
CA LEU A 251 25.84 -27.02 -8.77
C LEU A 251 26.78 -28.23 -8.59
N SER A 252 26.51 -29.34 -9.27
CA SER A 252 27.35 -30.53 -9.25
C SER A 252 28.77 -30.32 -9.79
N ASP A 253 29.01 -29.29 -10.60
CA ASP A 253 30.34 -28.93 -11.11
C ASP A 253 31.27 -28.44 -9.98
N PHE A 254 30.72 -28.11 -8.81
CA PHE A 254 31.44 -27.65 -7.63
C PHE A 254 31.54 -28.69 -6.51
N ARG A 255 31.11 -29.94 -6.73
CA ARG A 255 31.15 -31.02 -5.72
C ARG A 255 32.54 -31.18 -5.10
N GLY A 256 32.58 -31.37 -3.79
CA GLY A 256 33.82 -31.46 -3.02
C GLY A 256 34.43 -30.10 -2.62
N LYS A 257 33.78 -28.97 -2.96
CA LYS A 257 34.14 -27.63 -2.50
C LYS A 257 32.98 -26.97 -1.78
N THR A 258 33.27 -26.11 -0.81
CA THR A 258 32.27 -25.17 -0.29
C THR A 258 31.94 -24.14 -1.38
N VAL A 259 30.65 -23.94 -1.65
CA VAL A 259 30.15 -23.05 -2.70
C VAL A 259 29.37 -21.90 -2.09
N PHE A 260 29.85 -20.68 -2.29
CA PHE A 260 29.11 -19.47 -1.98
C PHE A 260 28.34 -19.00 -3.22
N ILE A 261 27.01 -19.03 -3.14
CA ILE A 261 26.10 -18.68 -4.22
C ILE A 261 25.48 -17.31 -3.94
N ASN A 262 25.59 -16.39 -4.90
CA ASN A 262 24.91 -15.09 -4.84
C ASN A 262 23.88 -14.98 -5.96
N PHE A 263 22.63 -14.71 -5.60
CA PHE A 263 21.59 -14.33 -6.56
C PHE A 263 21.47 -12.81 -6.60
N TRP A 264 21.54 -12.24 -7.80
CA TRP A 264 21.36 -10.80 -7.98
C TRP A 264 20.42 -10.47 -9.14
N THR A 265 19.76 -9.32 -9.04
CA THR A 265 18.78 -8.83 -10.01
C THR A 265 19.25 -7.53 -10.67
N GLY A 266 18.96 -7.35 -11.96
CA GLY A 266 19.29 -6.15 -12.74
C GLY A 266 20.70 -6.12 -13.34
N ALA A 267 20.97 -5.13 -14.20
CA ALA A 267 22.23 -4.98 -14.94
C ALA A 267 23.42 -4.48 -14.10
N ARG A 268 23.42 -4.72 -12.79
CA ARG A 268 24.48 -4.32 -11.86
C ARG A 268 25.49 -5.46 -11.72
N THR A 269 26.77 -5.13 -11.60
CA THR A 269 27.82 -6.08 -11.20
C THR A 269 27.46 -6.73 -9.86
N PRO A 270 27.77 -8.03 -9.64
CA PRO A 270 27.69 -8.62 -8.32
C PRO A 270 28.29 -7.67 -7.29
N PRO A 271 27.65 -7.48 -6.12
CA PRO A 271 28.12 -6.50 -5.14
C PRO A 271 29.61 -6.64 -4.87
N ASP A 272 30.31 -5.52 -4.64
CA ASP A 272 31.76 -5.51 -4.35
C ASP A 272 32.15 -6.49 -3.24
N ASP A 273 31.22 -6.78 -2.32
CA ASP A 273 31.40 -7.77 -1.25
C ASP A 273 31.53 -9.20 -1.76
N VAL A 274 30.85 -9.60 -2.84
CA VAL A 274 30.99 -10.93 -3.47
C VAL A 274 32.38 -11.06 -4.10
N ALA A 275 32.86 -10.01 -4.75
CA ALA A 275 34.21 -9.99 -5.33
C ALA A 275 35.30 -9.99 -4.24
N LYS A 276 35.11 -9.25 -3.14
CA LYS A 276 36.01 -9.27 -1.98
C LYS A 276 36.03 -10.64 -1.30
N ILE A 277 34.87 -11.31 -1.16
CA ILE A 277 34.79 -12.66 -0.59
C ILE A 277 35.47 -13.67 -1.51
N ALA A 278 35.22 -13.59 -2.82
CA ALA A 278 35.91 -14.43 -3.78
C ALA A 278 37.42 -14.27 -3.65
N ALA A 279 37.94 -13.04 -3.67
CA ALA A 279 39.38 -12.78 -3.55
C ALA A 279 39.96 -13.20 -2.19
N ALA A 280 39.28 -12.94 -1.07
CA ALA A 280 39.79 -13.20 0.27
C ALA A 280 39.84 -14.71 0.62
N TYR A 281 38.93 -15.50 0.06
CA TYR A 281 38.76 -16.91 0.41
C TYR A 281 39.10 -17.89 -0.72
N GLN A 282 39.54 -17.40 -1.88
CA GLN A 282 39.97 -18.24 -3.01
C GLN A 282 41.08 -19.23 -2.62
N SER A 283 42.06 -18.80 -1.82
CA SER A 283 43.18 -19.63 -1.35
C SER A 283 42.76 -20.76 -0.42
N GLN A 284 41.54 -20.68 0.15
CA GLN A 284 40.96 -21.70 1.03
C GLN A 284 40.03 -22.65 0.27
N GLY A 285 39.97 -22.54 -1.06
CA GLY A 285 39.17 -23.44 -1.90
C GLY A 285 37.68 -23.10 -1.95
N LEU A 286 37.26 -21.92 -1.47
CA LEU A 286 35.87 -21.45 -1.61
C LEU A 286 35.55 -21.21 -3.08
N ALA A 287 34.59 -21.95 -3.63
CA ALA A 287 34.02 -21.66 -4.94
C ALA A 287 32.98 -20.55 -4.79
N VAL A 288 33.10 -19.48 -5.58
CA VAL A 288 32.09 -18.43 -5.63
C VAL A 288 31.33 -18.54 -6.94
N TRP A 289 30.01 -18.59 -6.84
CA TRP A 289 29.11 -18.71 -7.97
C TRP A 289 28.03 -17.63 -7.89
N ALA A 290 28.19 -16.61 -8.71
CA ALA A 290 27.18 -15.57 -8.79
C ALA A 290 26.21 -15.90 -9.95
N ILE A 291 24.92 -15.82 -9.67
CA ILE A 291 23.83 -16.11 -10.59
C ILE A 291 22.97 -14.85 -10.80
N SER A 292 22.96 -14.37 -12.03
CA SER A 292 22.05 -13.31 -12.47
C SER A 292 20.66 -13.86 -12.69
N THR A 293 19.66 -13.24 -12.08
CA THR A 293 18.23 -13.53 -12.30
C THR A 293 17.55 -12.43 -13.12
N THR A 294 18.30 -11.71 -13.97
CA THR A 294 17.82 -10.62 -14.84
C THR A 294 16.74 -11.03 -15.85
N THR A 295 15.96 -10.04 -16.32
CA THR A 295 14.83 -10.24 -17.22
C THR A 295 15.21 -10.62 -18.66
N GLU A 296 16.41 -10.32 -19.15
CA GLU A 296 16.84 -10.76 -20.49
C GLU A 296 18.29 -11.27 -20.49
N ARG A 297 18.54 -12.36 -21.24
CA ARG A 297 19.88 -12.93 -21.48
C ARG A 297 20.84 -11.89 -22.07
N ALA A 298 20.35 -11.08 -23.00
CA ALA A 298 21.12 -10.04 -23.68
C ALA A 298 21.66 -8.97 -22.71
N GLU A 299 20.94 -8.67 -21.62
CA GLU A 299 21.42 -7.72 -20.60
C GLU A 299 22.55 -8.32 -19.76
N PHE A 300 22.44 -9.61 -19.41
CA PHE A 300 23.52 -10.35 -18.76
C PHE A 300 24.77 -10.43 -19.65
N GLU A 301 24.62 -10.70 -20.95
CA GLU A 301 25.73 -10.75 -21.90
C GLU A 301 26.36 -9.38 -22.13
N LYS A 302 25.56 -8.31 -22.19
CA LYS A 302 26.04 -6.94 -22.28
C LYS A 302 26.83 -6.54 -21.03
N TRP A 303 26.33 -6.91 -19.85
CA TRP A 303 27.04 -6.72 -18.59
C TRP A 303 28.36 -7.53 -18.56
N ALA A 304 28.34 -8.80 -18.98
CA ALA A 304 29.50 -9.67 -19.02
C ALA A 304 30.60 -9.15 -19.98
N LYS A 305 30.22 -8.58 -21.12
CA LYS A 305 31.17 -7.95 -22.07
C LYS A 305 31.78 -6.65 -21.53
N GLY A 306 31.06 -5.94 -20.64
CA GLY A 306 31.51 -4.67 -20.06
C GLY A 306 32.26 -4.80 -18.73
N THR A 307 32.35 -5.99 -18.15
CA THR A 307 32.95 -6.23 -16.83
C THR A 307 34.22 -7.08 -17.00
N ALA A 308 35.35 -6.62 -16.46
CA ALA A 308 36.58 -7.43 -16.43
C ALA A 308 36.30 -8.76 -15.70
N ALA A 309 36.86 -9.88 -16.20
CA ALA A 309 36.58 -11.22 -15.68
C ALA A 309 36.68 -11.24 -14.14
N PRO A 310 35.58 -11.49 -13.41
CA PRO A 310 35.50 -11.14 -12.00
C PRO A 310 36.26 -12.09 -11.06
N GLY A 311 36.97 -13.09 -11.59
CA GLY A 311 37.76 -14.06 -10.82
C GLY A 311 36.94 -15.18 -10.15
N PHE A 312 35.64 -15.25 -10.41
CA PHE A 312 34.72 -16.29 -9.92
C PHE A 312 33.68 -16.67 -10.98
N THR A 313 32.96 -17.78 -10.77
CA THR A 313 31.99 -18.27 -11.75
C THR A 313 30.76 -17.37 -11.78
N VAL A 314 30.37 -16.99 -12.98
CA VAL A 314 29.21 -16.13 -13.21
C VAL A 314 28.30 -16.74 -14.27
N SER A 315 27.02 -16.85 -13.94
CA SER A 315 26.03 -17.38 -14.86
C SER A 315 24.70 -16.67 -14.77
N TRP A 316 23.84 -16.96 -15.73
CA TRP A 316 22.48 -16.44 -15.82
C TRP A 316 21.48 -17.58 -15.73
N ASP A 317 20.46 -17.35 -14.91
CA ASP A 317 19.34 -18.26 -14.74
C ASP A 317 18.14 -17.79 -15.60
N PRO A 318 17.77 -18.54 -16.66
CA PRO A 318 16.60 -18.23 -17.47
C PRO A 318 15.28 -18.19 -16.68
N ALA A 319 15.18 -18.91 -15.55
CA ALA A 319 13.98 -18.92 -14.72
C ALA A 319 13.86 -17.69 -13.79
N GLY A 320 14.94 -16.90 -13.65
CA GLY A 320 14.99 -15.73 -12.77
C GLY A 320 14.06 -14.58 -13.20
N LYS A 321 13.91 -14.36 -14.52
CA LYS A 321 13.01 -13.35 -15.11
C LYS A 321 11.58 -13.49 -14.60
N ALA A 322 11.01 -14.68 -14.74
CA ALA A 322 9.59 -14.90 -14.52
C ALA A 322 9.22 -14.84 -13.02
N MET A 323 10.18 -15.12 -12.11
CA MET A 323 10.02 -14.89 -10.66
C MET A 323 9.96 -13.39 -10.31
N MET A 324 10.84 -12.57 -10.90
CA MET A 324 10.85 -11.12 -10.66
C MET A 324 9.61 -10.43 -11.21
N GLU A 325 9.09 -10.93 -12.33
CA GLU A 325 7.81 -10.50 -12.90
C GLU A 325 6.62 -10.89 -12.00
N ALA A 326 6.66 -12.01 -11.29
CA ALA A 326 5.59 -12.47 -10.38
C ALA A 326 5.53 -11.69 -9.04
N ILE A 327 6.67 -11.37 -8.43
CA ILE A 327 6.76 -10.76 -7.09
C ILE A 327 6.35 -9.28 -7.10
N SER A 328 6.47 -8.61 -8.24
CA SER A 328 6.21 -7.17 -8.38
C SER A 328 4.71 -6.79 -8.31
N TYR A 329 3.79 -7.76 -8.18
CA TYR A 329 2.33 -7.56 -8.25
C TYR A 329 1.55 -7.84 -6.95
N MET A 330 2.22 -8.17 -5.85
CA MET A 330 1.58 -8.20 -4.52
C MET A 330 1.73 -6.81 -3.88
N ILE A 331 0.63 -6.18 -3.45
CA ILE A 331 0.65 -4.85 -2.80
C ILE A 331 1.33 -4.95 -1.43
N PHE A 332 2.65 -4.85 -1.44
CA PHE A 332 3.53 -4.43 -0.35
C PHE A 332 4.70 -3.68 -0.99
N GLY A 333 5.12 -2.55 -0.39
CA GLY A 333 6.19 -1.71 -0.91
C GLY A 333 7.49 -2.48 -1.22
N ALA A 334 8.15 -2.14 -2.32
CA ALA A 334 9.32 -2.82 -2.86
C ALA A 334 10.54 -2.88 -1.91
N GLY A 335 11.18 -4.06 -1.82
CA GLY A 335 12.57 -4.19 -1.38
C GLY A 335 12.97 -5.55 -0.78
N MET A 336 13.17 -6.59 -1.59
CA MET A 336 13.95 -7.79 -1.21
C MET A 336 14.81 -8.24 -2.43
N TYR A 337 15.92 -8.96 -2.19
CA TYR A 337 16.88 -9.59 -3.15
C TYR A 337 18.07 -8.73 -3.62
N PRO A 338 19.27 -8.94 -3.03
CA PRO A 338 20.06 -10.15 -3.27
C PRO A 338 19.87 -11.22 -2.20
N ALA A 339 19.97 -12.48 -2.63
CA ALA A 339 20.01 -13.65 -1.76
C ALA A 339 21.40 -14.27 -1.81
N TYR A 340 21.89 -14.71 -0.67
CA TYR A 340 23.21 -15.29 -0.48
C TYR A 340 23.02 -16.68 0.13
N CYS A 341 23.68 -17.69 -0.40
CA CYS A 341 23.60 -19.06 0.10
C CYS A 341 25.01 -19.67 0.16
N VAL A 342 25.25 -20.56 1.11
CA VAL A 342 26.48 -21.36 1.17
C VAL A 342 26.10 -22.82 1.18
N VAL A 343 26.68 -23.59 0.26
CA VAL A 343 26.52 -25.04 0.13
C VAL A 343 27.84 -25.70 0.50
N GLY A 344 27.80 -26.71 1.37
CA GLY A 344 28.97 -27.44 1.81
C GLY A 344 29.54 -28.37 0.72
N PRO A 345 30.75 -28.91 0.92
CA PRO A 345 31.38 -29.82 -0.04
C PRO A 345 30.61 -31.13 -0.22
N ASP A 346 29.75 -31.48 0.74
CA ASP A 346 28.81 -32.61 0.72
C ASP A 346 27.50 -32.32 -0.05
N GLY A 347 27.36 -31.11 -0.60
CA GLY A 347 26.18 -30.67 -1.34
C GLY A 347 24.99 -30.26 -0.46
N LYS A 348 25.18 -30.13 0.85
CA LYS A 348 24.12 -29.69 1.76
C LYS A 348 24.13 -28.18 1.96
N LEU A 349 22.96 -27.59 2.15
CA LEU A 349 22.84 -26.16 2.46
C LEU A 349 23.43 -25.89 3.84
N VAL A 350 24.46 -25.05 3.94
CA VAL A 350 25.01 -24.60 5.23
C VAL A 350 24.19 -23.44 5.79
N GLY A 351 23.70 -22.55 4.91
CA GLY A 351 22.83 -21.45 5.28
C GLY A 351 22.64 -20.42 4.17
N GLY A 352 21.71 -19.49 4.37
CA GLY A 352 21.50 -18.38 3.46
C GLY A 352 20.84 -17.16 4.10
N ILE A 353 20.94 -16.01 3.45
CA ILE A 353 20.41 -14.72 3.91
C ILE A 353 19.84 -13.92 2.73
N ILE A 354 18.73 -13.22 2.96
CA ILE A 354 18.10 -12.30 1.99
C ILE A 354 18.18 -10.89 2.56
N GLY A 355 18.74 -9.93 1.81
CA GLY A 355 18.75 -8.53 2.23
C GLY A 355 19.86 -7.67 1.63
N MET A 356 19.71 -6.34 1.74
CA MET A 356 20.75 -5.36 1.40
C MET A 356 21.18 -4.60 2.65
N GLY A 357 22.48 -4.54 2.93
CA GLY A 357 23.03 -3.66 3.96
C GLY A 357 24.38 -4.11 4.52
N PRO A 358 25.10 -3.24 5.27
CA PRO A 358 26.45 -3.51 5.77
C PRO A 358 26.53 -4.69 6.76
N ARG A 359 25.41 -5.02 7.44
CA ARG A 359 25.33 -6.19 8.35
C ARG A 359 25.33 -7.53 7.64
N VAL A 360 24.97 -7.59 6.36
CA VAL A 360 24.98 -8.83 5.55
C VAL A 360 26.39 -9.42 5.46
N SER A 361 27.42 -8.56 5.48
CA SER A 361 28.83 -8.96 5.43
C SER A 361 29.26 -9.83 6.63
N GLY A 362 28.77 -9.54 7.85
CA GLY A 362 29.11 -10.27 9.07
C GLY A 362 28.39 -11.61 9.20
N TRP A 363 27.08 -11.65 8.96
CA TRP A 363 26.29 -12.90 8.96
C TRP A 363 26.74 -13.86 7.85
N LEU A 364 27.08 -13.33 6.67
CA LEU A 364 27.62 -14.13 5.58
C LEU A 364 28.96 -14.77 5.96
N ARG A 365 29.84 -14.03 6.65
CA ARG A 365 31.12 -14.57 7.17
C ARG A 365 30.91 -15.62 8.25
N GLU A 366 29.89 -15.47 9.09
CA GLU A 366 29.51 -16.52 10.04
C GLU A 366 29.05 -17.81 9.33
N ILE A 367 28.26 -17.70 8.27
CA ILE A 367 27.84 -18.87 7.47
C ILE A 367 29.05 -19.53 6.78
N LEU A 368 30.01 -18.73 6.29
CA LEU A 368 31.27 -19.26 5.75
C LEU A 368 32.09 -19.99 6.82
N GLN A 369 32.15 -19.46 8.05
CA GLN A 369 32.81 -20.13 9.18
C GLN A 369 32.16 -21.48 9.52
N ARG A 370 30.84 -21.57 9.46
CA ARG A 370 30.09 -22.84 9.64
C ARG A 370 30.32 -23.84 8.50
N ALA A 371 30.81 -23.37 7.35
CA ALA A 371 31.22 -24.19 6.22
C ALA A 371 32.73 -24.52 6.24
N ASP A 372 33.36 -24.43 7.42
CA ASP A 372 34.79 -24.67 7.68
C ASP A 372 35.76 -23.73 6.91
N VAL A 373 35.28 -22.57 6.45
CA VAL A 373 36.13 -21.52 5.88
C VAL A 373 36.74 -20.69 7.01
N LYS A 374 38.08 -20.64 7.10
CA LYS A 374 38.78 -19.90 8.17
C LYS A 374 38.73 -18.40 7.89
N LEU A 375 38.04 -17.65 8.75
CA LEU A 375 37.93 -16.21 8.61
C LEU A 375 39.29 -15.50 8.67
N THR A 376 39.45 -14.46 7.84
CA THR A 376 40.65 -13.60 7.88
C THR A 376 40.67 -12.75 9.16
N ASP A 377 41.83 -12.32 9.63
CA ASP A 377 41.92 -11.52 10.87
C ASP A 377 41.17 -10.17 10.80
N PRO A 378 41.14 -9.45 9.66
CA PRO A 378 40.25 -8.30 9.47
C PRO A 378 38.77 -8.66 9.61
N ASP A 379 38.35 -9.83 9.12
CA ASP A 379 36.97 -10.29 9.21
C ASP A 379 36.60 -10.73 10.64
N LYS A 380 37.53 -11.35 11.37
CA LYS A 380 37.37 -11.64 12.81
C LYS A 380 37.24 -10.35 13.62
N ALA A 381 38.08 -9.34 13.34
CA ALA A 381 38.03 -8.05 14.01
C ALA A 381 36.72 -7.31 13.74
N LEU A 382 36.18 -7.40 12.51
CA LEU A 382 34.88 -6.83 12.16
C LEU A 382 33.73 -7.53 12.91
N ILE A 383 33.78 -8.86 13.05
CA ILE A 383 32.81 -9.64 13.82
C ILE A 383 32.91 -9.31 15.32
N GLU A 384 34.12 -9.26 15.88
CA GLU A 384 34.38 -8.82 17.25
C GLU A 384 33.86 -7.41 17.51
N GLN A 385 34.06 -6.47 16.58
CA GLN A 385 33.55 -5.11 16.68
C GLN A 385 32.01 -5.06 16.62
N ALA A 386 31.39 -5.87 15.76
CA ALA A 386 29.93 -6.00 15.68
C ALA A 386 29.35 -6.64 16.96
N LEU A 387 30.02 -7.65 17.52
CA LEU A 387 29.65 -8.30 18.78
C LEU A 387 29.88 -7.38 19.98
N ALA A 388 30.96 -6.60 19.99
CA ALA A 388 31.26 -5.61 21.01
C ALA A 388 30.23 -4.46 20.98
N ALA A 389 29.82 -4.00 19.80
CA ALA A 389 28.74 -3.04 19.64
C ALA A 389 27.38 -3.60 20.11
N ALA A 390 27.12 -4.89 19.87
CA ALA A 390 25.93 -5.58 20.38
C ALA A 390 25.97 -5.82 21.90
N ARG A 391 27.17 -5.97 22.50
CA ARG A 391 27.36 -6.10 23.95
C ARG A 391 27.32 -4.76 24.69
N ALA A 392 27.84 -3.70 24.09
CA ALA A 392 27.85 -2.35 24.66
C ALA A 392 26.45 -1.69 24.65
N ASN A 393 25.56 -2.15 23.75
CA ASN A 393 24.14 -1.80 23.73
C ASN A 393 23.30 -3.08 23.84
N PRO A 394 23.09 -3.64 25.05
CA PRO A 394 22.18 -4.76 25.20
C PRO A 394 20.76 -4.30 24.83
N PRO A 395 20.04 -5.03 23.96
CA PRO A 395 18.80 -4.53 23.39
C PRO A 395 17.65 -4.54 24.40
N ALA A 396 16.97 -3.39 24.56
CA ALA A 396 15.53 -3.40 24.76
C ALA A 396 14.92 -3.98 23.47
N ALA A 397 14.13 -5.05 23.59
CA ALA A 397 13.72 -5.89 22.47
C ALA A 397 12.91 -5.13 21.40
N ALA A 398 13.56 -4.81 20.27
CA ALA A 398 12.95 -4.51 18.99
C ALA A 398 12.97 -5.78 18.09
N PRO A 399 12.01 -5.94 17.16
CA PRO A 399 11.71 -7.21 16.52
C PRO A 399 12.76 -7.61 15.48
N MET A 400 13.20 -8.86 15.58
CA MET A 400 14.01 -9.57 14.60
C MET A 400 13.22 -9.74 13.29
N ALA A 401 13.59 -8.97 12.26
CA ALA A 401 13.34 -9.30 10.88
C ALA A 401 14.49 -10.18 10.35
N GLY A 402 14.17 -11.41 9.94
CA GLY A 402 14.95 -12.24 9.01
C GLY A 402 16.34 -12.71 9.44
N GLY A 403 16.44 -13.96 9.90
CA GLY A 403 17.72 -14.66 10.06
C GLY A 403 17.63 -15.84 11.03
N MET A 404 17.16 -16.99 10.56
CA MET A 404 17.27 -18.25 11.30
C MET A 404 18.59 -18.90 10.92
N LEU A 405 19.52 -18.95 11.88
CA LEU A 405 20.50 -20.03 12.00
C LEU A 405 21.13 -19.93 13.40
N LEU A 406 20.72 -20.80 14.33
CA LEU A 406 21.46 -21.08 15.56
C LEU A 406 22.61 -22.05 15.24
N PRO A 407 23.82 -21.92 15.83
CA PRO A 407 24.71 -23.05 15.99
C PRO A 407 24.72 -23.50 17.46
N ALA A 408 24.77 -24.82 17.63
CA ALA A 408 24.89 -25.51 18.91
C ALA A 408 26.12 -25.06 19.72
N VAL A 409 25.92 -24.86 21.03
CA VAL A 409 26.99 -24.94 22.03
C VAL A 409 26.65 -26.08 22.98
N LYS A 410 27.54 -27.07 23.02
CA LYS A 410 27.57 -28.15 24.01
C LYS A 410 27.88 -27.61 25.41
N SER A 411 27.20 -28.18 26.40
CA SER A 411 27.60 -28.39 27.81
C SER A 411 28.09 -27.21 28.66
N ALA A 412 27.29 -26.83 29.67
CA ALA A 412 27.77 -26.58 31.04
C ALA A 412 26.62 -26.75 32.05
N ALA A 413 26.97 -27.29 33.22
CA ALA A 413 26.12 -27.87 34.26
C ALA A 413 25.38 -26.83 35.16
N PRO A 414 24.45 -27.26 36.05
CA PRO A 414 23.51 -26.39 36.77
C PRO A 414 24.04 -25.91 38.13
N GLY A 415 23.68 -24.68 38.52
CA GLY A 415 23.76 -24.27 39.93
C GLY A 415 23.81 -22.77 40.21
N MET A 416 22.94 -22.35 41.14
CA MET A 416 23.04 -21.17 42.03
C MET A 416 22.80 -19.77 41.41
N VAL A 417 22.14 -18.78 42.05
CA VAL A 417 21.52 -18.62 43.38
C VAL A 417 20.69 -17.33 43.38
N ALA A 418 19.57 -17.39 44.11
CA ALA A 418 18.85 -16.38 44.90
C ALA A 418 18.28 -15.07 44.33
N ALA A 419 17.02 -14.91 44.74
CA ALA A 419 16.24 -13.70 44.89
C ALA A 419 16.94 -12.58 45.69
N ALA A 420 16.69 -11.34 45.27
CA ALA A 420 16.75 -10.16 46.13
C ALA A 420 15.53 -9.27 45.85
N THR A 421 14.57 -9.34 46.76
CA THR A 421 13.38 -8.51 46.88
C THR A 421 13.77 -7.09 47.27
N ILE A 422 13.37 -6.08 46.50
CA ILE A 422 13.23 -4.70 46.98
C ILE A 422 11.75 -4.36 46.99
N GLN A 423 11.17 -4.31 48.19
CA GLN A 423 9.86 -3.72 48.44
C GLN A 423 9.97 -2.20 48.33
N ALA A 424 9.18 -1.60 47.44
CA ALA A 424 8.77 -0.21 47.52
C ALA A 424 7.26 -0.15 47.76
N LYS A 425 6.89 0.71 48.70
CA LYS A 425 5.55 0.99 49.24
C LYS A 425 4.53 1.31 48.12
N PRO A 426 3.23 0.94 48.25
CA PRO A 426 2.23 1.24 47.25
C PRO A 426 1.92 2.74 47.26
N SER A 427 2.17 3.43 46.15
CA SER A 427 1.41 4.63 45.83
C SER A 427 0.02 4.16 45.38
N GLU A 428 -1.03 4.73 45.96
CA GLU A 428 -2.42 4.50 45.56
C GLU A 428 -2.61 4.61 44.04
N PRO A 429 -3.53 3.84 43.45
CA PRO A 429 -3.78 3.87 42.02
C PRO A 429 -4.20 5.29 41.62
N ALA A 430 -3.48 5.89 40.68
CA ALA A 430 -3.98 7.04 39.94
C ALA A 430 -5.26 6.59 39.23
N LEU A 431 -6.40 6.95 39.83
CA LEU A 431 -7.72 6.88 39.20
C LEU A 431 -7.59 7.51 37.82
N ALA A 432 -7.84 6.72 36.78
CA ALA A 432 -7.95 7.20 35.41
C ALA A 432 -8.98 8.35 35.40
N MET A 433 -8.53 9.58 35.18
CA MET A 433 -9.43 10.71 35.03
C MET A 433 -10.20 10.56 33.72
N LYS A 434 -11.50 10.29 33.86
CA LYS A 434 -12.51 10.32 32.81
C LYS A 434 -12.41 11.65 32.06
N ARG A 435 -12.11 11.63 30.76
CA ARG A 435 -12.06 12.85 29.95
C ARG A 435 -13.51 13.27 29.65
N PRO A 436 -13.98 14.48 30.01
CA PRO A 436 -15.38 14.85 29.83
C PRO A 436 -15.76 14.93 28.34
N ALA A 437 -17.04 14.68 28.03
CA ALA A 437 -17.56 14.81 26.67
C ALA A 437 -17.51 16.27 26.19
N THR A 438 -17.39 16.46 24.86
CA THR A 438 -17.57 17.77 24.21
C THR A 438 -18.86 18.42 24.71
N LEU A 439 -18.80 19.72 25.01
CA LEU A 439 -19.98 20.42 25.52
C LEU A 439 -21.13 20.38 24.50
N GLY A 440 -22.35 20.11 24.97
CA GLY A 440 -23.54 19.99 24.15
C GLY A 440 -24.53 21.15 24.34
N ALA A 441 -25.65 21.08 23.63
CA ALA A 441 -26.72 22.06 23.72
C ALA A 441 -27.23 22.24 25.16
N GLY A 442 -27.47 23.49 25.56
CA GLY A 442 -27.94 23.92 26.88
C GLY A 442 -26.81 24.23 27.88
N ALA A 443 -25.58 23.79 27.64
CA ALA A 443 -24.44 24.13 28.51
C ALA A 443 -24.06 25.61 28.38
N LEU A 444 -23.63 26.24 29.48
CA LEU A 444 -23.01 27.56 29.42
C LEU A 444 -21.66 27.45 28.71
N ALA A 445 -21.43 28.28 27.70
CA ALA A 445 -20.16 28.35 26.99
C ALA A 445 -19.07 28.89 27.95
N PRO A 446 -18.04 28.11 28.30
CA PRO A 446 -17.00 28.58 29.20
C PRO A 446 -16.23 29.75 28.62
N ASP A 447 -16.12 30.83 29.39
CA ASP A 447 -15.34 31.98 28.97
C ASP A 447 -13.83 31.67 29.06
N PHE A 448 -13.05 32.12 28.08
CA PHE A 448 -11.61 31.92 28.05
C PHE A 448 -10.89 33.01 27.26
N PRO A 449 -9.64 33.34 27.62
CA PRO A 449 -8.87 34.32 26.90
C PRO A 449 -8.41 33.74 25.55
N MET A 450 -8.74 34.43 24.47
CA MET A 450 -8.18 34.26 23.15
C MET A 450 -7.28 35.46 22.84
N GLN A 451 -6.26 35.26 22.00
CA GLN A 451 -5.32 36.30 21.63
C GLN A 451 -5.44 36.63 20.14
N ALA A 452 -5.51 37.92 19.84
CA ALA A 452 -5.35 38.45 18.50
C ALA A 452 -3.87 38.54 18.12
N VAL A 453 -3.58 38.69 16.83
CA VAL A 453 -2.20 38.78 16.33
C VAL A 453 -1.48 40.02 16.84
N ASP A 454 -2.21 41.11 17.05
CA ASP A 454 -1.73 42.38 17.62
C ASP A 454 -1.45 42.29 19.15
N GLY A 455 -1.68 41.12 19.76
CA GLY A 455 -1.44 40.86 21.17
C GLY A 455 -2.64 41.18 22.07
N ARG A 456 -3.72 41.78 21.53
CA ARG A 456 -4.95 42.04 22.27
C ARG A 456 -5.60 40.74 22.71
N THR A 457 -5.99 40.68 23.98
CA THR A 457 -6.78 39.57 24.52
C THR A 457 -8.26 39.87 24.35
N VAL A 458 -9.01 38.87 23.87
CA VAL A 458 -10.45 38.90 23.69
C VAL A 458 -11.04 37.68 24.38
N LYS A 459 -12.23 37.81 24.93
CA LYS A 459 -12.98 36.75 25.62
C LYS A 459 -14.35 36.57 24.97
N LEU A 460 -15.01 35.44 25.24
CA LEU A 460 -16.37 35.25 24.77
C LEU A 460 -17.34 36.20 25.45
N SER A 461 -17.07 36.57 26.71
CA SER A 461 -17.83 37.59 27.43
C SER A 461 -17.86 38.96 26.73
N ASP A 462 -16.88 39.26 25.87
CA ASP A 462 -16.83 40.51 25.11
C ASP A 462 -17.88 40.57 24.00
N PHE A 463 -18.47 39.41 23.64
CA PHE A 463 -19.55 39.28 22.68
C PHE A 463 -20.92 39.07 23.35
N LYS A 464 -21.08 39.50 24.60
CA LYS A 464 -22.38 39.46 25.29
C LYS A 464 -23.47 40.12 24.44
N ASP A 465 -24.68 39.59 24.52
CA ASP A 465 -25.86 40.01 23.74
C ASP A 465 -25.80 39.70 22.23
N LYS A 466 -24.74 39.04 21.74
CA LYS A 466 -24.63 38.51 20.37
C LYS A 466 -24.87 37.01 20.34
N ILE A 467 -25.19 36.50 19.15
CA ILE A 467 -25.13 35.06 18.86
C ILE A 467 -23.71 34.80 18.34
N VAL A 468 -22.97 33.91 18.99
CA VAL A 468 -21.57 33.62 18.65
C VAL A 468 -21.46 32.26 17.98
N VAL A 469 -20.89 32.22 16.78
CA VAL A 469 -20.41 30.97 16.16
C VAL A 469 -18.93 30.85 16.49
N LEU A 470 -18.59 30.05 17.50
CA LEU A 470 -17.22 29.77 17.91
C LEU A 470 -16.69 28.58 17.11
N ASP A 471 -15.72 28.81 16.24
CA ASP A 471 -15.12 27.79 15.37
C ASP A 471 -13.69 27.47 15.82
N PHE A 472 -13.44 26.23 16.23
CA PHE A 472 -12.11 25.74 16.56
C PHE A 472 -11.41 25.17 15.32
N TRP A 473 -10.27 25.74 14.96
CA TRP A 473 -9.57 25.47 13.70
C TRP A 473 -8.04 25.48 13.84
N ALA A 474 -7.31 24.99 12.83
CA ALA A 474 -5.85 25.06 12.76
C ALA A 474 -5.35 25.47 11.38
N THR A 475 -4.14 26.05 11.28
CA THR A 475 -3.57 26.52 9.99
C THR A 475 -3.16 25.38 9.06
N TRP A 476 -2.92 24.18 9.60
CA TRP A 476 -2.67 22.96 8.82
C TRP A 476 -3.96 22.19 8.45
N CYS A 477 -5.11 22.59 9.00
CA CYS A 477 -6.37 21.87 8.82
C CYS A 477 -7.04 22.26 7.50
N GLY A 478 -6.82 21.46 6.46
CA GLY A 478 -7.44 21.63 5.14
C GLY A 478 -8.97 21.74 5.18
N PRO A 479 -9.70 20.83 5.86
CA PRO A 479 -11.15 20.92 6.00
C PRO A 479 -11.64 22.18 6.74
N CYS A 480 -10.86 22.70 7.70
CA CYS A 480 -11.17 23.93 8.42
C CYS A 480 -11.02 25.14 7.50
N ILE A 481 -9.91 25.25 6.77
CA ILE A 481 -9.70 26.36 5.83
C ILE A 481 -10.70 26.29 4.68
N GLY A 482 -11.05 25.09 4.23
CA GLY A 482 -12.11 24.85 3.26
C GLY A 482 -13.51 25.27 3.73
N SER A 483 -13.75 25.42 5.04
CA SER A 483 -15.03 25.91 5.58
C SER A 483 -15.15 27.44 5.57
N PHE A 484 -14.02 28.16 5.58
CA PHE A 484 -14.05 29.62 5.74
C PHE A 484 -14.79 30.37 4.64
N PRO A 485 -14.75 29.99 3.36
CA PRO A 485 -15.60 30.63 2.34
C PRO A 485 -17.09 30.54 2.68
N HIS A 486 -17.57 29.39 3.16
CA HIS A 486 -18.96 29.21 3.59
C HIS A 486 -19.25 30.02 4.86
N THR A 487 -18.41 29.87 5.88
CA THR A 487 -18.55 30.54 7.17
C THR A 487 -18.50 32.07 7.03
N GLN A 488 -17.71 32.59 6.09
CA GLN A 488 -17.67 34.00 5.71
C GLN A 488 -18.97 34.47 5.07
N LYS A 489 -19.58 33.69 4.18
CA LYS A 489 -20.91 34.00 3.62
C LYS A 489 -21.96 34.06 4.73
N LEU A 490 -21.93 33.12 5.68
CA LEU A 490 -22.83 33.10 6.84
C LEU A 490 -22.61 34.33 7.73
N ALA A 491 -21.36 34.62 8.11
CA ALA A 491 -21.01 35.78 8.93
C ALA A 491 -21.50 37.10 8.29
N ALA A 492 -21.18 37.30 7.01
CA ALA A 492 -21.58 38.49 6.27
C ALA A 492 -23.10 38.64 6.14
N LYS A 493 -23.82 37.52 5.95
CA LYS A 493 -25.28 37.51 5.76
C LYS A 493 -26.05 37.80 7.04
N TYR A 494 -25.56 37.37 8.19
CA TYR A 494 -26.31 37.42 9.46
C TYR A 494 -25.76 38.40 10.49
N LYS A 495 -24.69 39.15 10.19
CA LYS A 495 -24.10 40.14 11.11
C LYS A 495 -25.07 41.22 11.59
N ASP A 496 -25.94 41.72 10.71
CA ASP A 496 -26.92 42.76 11.05
C ASP A 496 -28.04 42.25 11.97
N GLN A 497 -28.17 40.94 12.11
CA GLN A 497 -29.09 40.27 13.03
C GLN A 497 -28.40 39.89 14.36
N GLY A 498 -27.16 40.34 14.56
CA GLY A 498 -26.40 40.15 15.79
C GLY A 498 -25.62 38.83 15.86
N VAL A 499 -25.32 38.20 14.72
CA VAL A 499 -24.44 37.02 14.64
C VAL A 499 -22.99 37.44 14.48
N VAL A 500 -22.08 36.84 15.25
CA VAL A 500 -20.63 37.06 15.17
C VAL A 500 -19.94 35.70 15.03
N VAL A 501 -19.00 35.58 14.10
CA VAL A 501 -18.17 34.38 13.97
C VAL A 501 -16.80 34.63 14.57
N VAL A 502 -16.44 33.78 15.53
CA VAL A 502 -15.16 33.81 16.26
C VAL A 502 -14.40 32.53 15.91
N ALA A 503 -13.37 32.64 15.08
CA ALA A 503 -12.52 31.52 14.70
C ALA A 503 -11.33 31.44 15.67
N SER A 504 -11.45 30.59 16.69
CA SER A 504 -10.43 30.37 17.70
C SER A 504 -9.44 29.29 17.25
N GLY A 505 -8.25 29.74 16.89
CA GLY A 505 -7.13 28.87 16.52
C GLY A 505 -6.76 27.93 17.66
N THR A 506 -6.63 26.64 17.34
CA THR A 506 -6.19 25.61 18.25
C THR A 506 -5.38 24.50 17.58
N SER A 507 -4.66 23.70 18.37
CA SER A 507 -3.87 22.54 17.93
C SER A 507 -2.81 22.88 16.88
N ASP A 508 -2.23 24.07 16.97
CA ASP A 508 -1.21 24.59 16.06
C ASP A 508 -0.26 25.52 16.83
N LYS A 509 0.82 26.00 16.21
CA LYS A 509 1.72 26.94 16.87
C LYS A 509 1.22 28.37 16.77
N ILE A 510 1.39 29.14 17.85
CA ILE A 510 1.08 30.58 17.90
C ILE A 510 1.74 31.33 16.74
N ALA A 511 2.98 30.96 16.39
CA ALA A 511 3.71 31.56 15.28
C ALA A 511 3.03 31.32 13.91
N ASN A 512 2.32 30.19 13.75
CA ASN A 512 1.58 29.87 12.53
C ASN A 512 0.31 30.74 12.45
N PHE A 513 -0.43 30.91 13.54
CA PHE A 513 -1.56 31.84 13.60
C PHE A 513 -1.16 33.29 13.33
N LYS A 514 -0.08 33.77 13.97
CA LYS A 514 0.47 35.12 13.73
C LYS A 514 0.93 35.35 12.29
N THR A 515 1.26 34.28 11.56
CA THR A 515 1.61 34.36 10.13
C THR A 515 0.38 34.25 9.22
N TRP A 516 -0.53 33.34 9.54
CA TRP A 516 -1.66 32.98 8.69
C TRP A 516 -2.79 34.00 8.76
N ILE A 517 -3.12 34.47 9.97
CA ILE A 517 -4.27 35.36 10.20
C ILE A 517 -4.09 36.68 9.45
N PRO A 518 -2.98 37.43 9.53
CA PRO A 518 -2.87 38.70 8.80
C PRO A 518 -2.93 38.54 7.29
N LYS A 519 -2.45 37.40 6.76
CA LYS A 519 -2.47 37.09 5.32
C LYS A 519 -3.86 36.75 4.80
N ASN A 520 -4.73 36.19 5.64
CA ASN A 520 -6.03 35.68 5.21
C ASN A 520 -7.21 36.49 5.77
N GLN A 521 -7.01 37.32 6.78
CA GLN A 521 -8.02 38.24 7.31
C GLN A 521 -8.66 39.11 6.22
N PRO A 522 -7.93 39.66 5.22
CA PRO A 522 -8.55 40.42 4.14
C PRO A 522 -9.51 39.61 3.26
N LYS A 523 -9.37 38.27 3.20
CA LYS A 523 -10.26 37.38 2.44
C LYS A 523 -11.54 37.05 3.20
N TYR A 524 -11.50 37.17 4.53
CA TYR A 524 -12.58 36.79 5.43
C TYR A 524 -12.85 37.93 6.43
N PRO A 525 -13.30 39.10 5.94
CA PRO A 525 -13.41 40.30 6.76
C PRO A 525 -14.47 40.21 7.87
N ASP A 526 -15.43 39.29 7.76
CA ASP A 526 -16.50 39.13 8.76
C ASP A 526 -16.20 37.99 9.76
N LEU A 527 -15.07 37.30 9.61
CA LEU A 527 -14.57 36.31 10.59
C LEU A 527 -13.57 36.99 11.54
N GLN A 528 -13.77 36.81 12.84
CA GLN A 528 -12.81 37.26 13.84
C GLN A 528 -11.86 36.13 14.19
N PHE A 529 -10.62 36.20 13.68
CA PHE A 529 -9.61 35.20 13.97
C PHE A 529 -8.84 35.54 15.25
N PHE A 530 -8.83 34.60 16.18
CA PHE A 530 -7.98 34.61 17.35
C PHE A 530 -7.29 33.26 17.47
N PHE A 531 -6.46 33.08 18.50
CA PHE A 531 -5.91 31.79 18.88
C PHE A 531 -5.80 31.71 20.39
N ASP A 532 -5.85 30.51 20.94
CA ASP A 532 -5.67 30.32 22.37
C ASP A 532 -4.19 30.62 22.77
N PRO A 533 -3.92 31.37 23.85
CA PRO A 533 -2.56 31.63 24.31
C PRO A 533 -1.81 30.38 24.78
N ASN A 534 -2.52 29.30 25.10
CA ASN A 534 -1.99 28.01 25.53
C ASN A 534 -1.81 27.04 24.34
N GLU A 535 -1.44 27.53 23.15
CA GLU A 535 -1.27 26.69 21.95
C GLU A 535 0.15 26.12 21.77
N GLN A 536 0.38 25.31 20.73
CA GLN A 536 1.65 24.57 20.60
C GLN A 536 2.84 25.53 20.62
N GLY A 537 3.78 25.28 21.53
CA GLY A 537 4.88 26.22 21.85
C GLY A 537 4.67 27.02 23.14
N SER A 538 3.53 26.90 23.81
CA SER A 538 3.36 27.30 25.22
C SER A 538 3.70 26.14 26.16
N ALA A 539 4.12 26.44 27.40
CA ALA A 539 4.37 25.42 28.43
C ALA A 539 3.09 24.72 28.91
N THR A 540 1.94 25.29 28.59
CA THR A 540 0.61 24.93 29.05
C THR A 540 -0.25 24.37 27.91
N PHE A 541 0.36 23.77 26.87
CA PHE A 541 -0.36 23.31 25.67
C PHE A 541 -1.59 22.42 25.95
N GLU A 542 -1.51 21.57 26.99
CA GLU A 542 -2.63 20.71 27.38
C GLU A 542 -3.75 21.45 28.11
N GLU A 543 -3.54 22.72 28.45
CA GLU A 543 -4.50 23.60 29.11
C GLU A 543 -5.32 24.46 28.15
N ARG A 544 -5.08 24.37 26.84
CA ARG A 544 -5.89 25.07 25.83
C ARG A 544 -7.39 24.80 26.02
N ALA A 545 -8.19 25.84 25.84
CA ALA A 545 -9.63 25.85 26.03
C ALA A 545 -10.34 24.80 25.18
N SER A 546 -9.87 24.56 23.95
CA SER A 546 -10.42 23.49 23.10
C SER A 546 -10.36 22.13 23.80
N SER A 547 -9.27 21.81 24.51
CA SER A 547 -9.11 20.53 25.21
C SER A 547 -9.71 20.53 26.61
N LYS A 548 -9.45 21.58 27.40
CA LYS A 548 -9.73 21.64 28.84
C LYS A 548 -11.11 22.18 29.19
N LEU A 549 -11.65 23.10 28.38
CA LEU A 549 -12.93 23.77 28.67
C LEU A 549 -14.06 23.28 27.76
N TYR A 550 -13.79 23.12 26.47
CA TYR A 550 -14.77 22.74 25.46
C TYR A 550 -14.74 21.25 25.09
N HIS A 551 -13.67 20.54 25.48
CA HIS A 551 -13.45 19.12 25.24
C HIS A 551 -13.59 18.70 23.75
N VAL A 552 -13.12 19.54 22.85
CA VAL A 552 -13.08 19.35 21.40
C VAL A 552 -12.28 18.08 21.07
N VAL A 553 -12.95 17.12 20.42
CA VAL A 553 -12.39 15.82 20.05
C VAL A 553 -11.85 15.76 18.61
N GLY A 554 -12.15 16.78 17.79
CA GLY A 554 -11.68 16.90 16.41
C GLY A 554 -11.93 18.31 15.86
N ILE A 555 -11.24 18.70 14.79
CA ILE A 555 -11.43 19.99 14.11
C ILE A 555 -11.72 19.78 12.61
N PRO A 556 -12.54 20.63 11.96
CA PRO A 556 -13.23 21.79 12.54
C PRO A 556 -14.37 21.37 13.49
N THR A 557 -14.56 22.15 14.56
CA THR A 557 -15.72 22.01 15.47
C THR A 557 -16.29 23.39 15.74
N GLN A 558 -17.59 23.55 15.51
CA GLN A 558 -18.30 24.81 15.74
C GLN A 558 -19.28 24.69 16.90
N PHE A 559 -19.30 25.70 17.76
CA PHE A 559 -20.32 25.89 18.79
C PHE A 559 -21.14 27.12 18.42
N ILE A 560 -22.46 26.98 18.35
CA ILE A 560 -23.35 28.14 18.18
C ILE A 560 -23.89 28.49 19.54
N ILE A 561 -23.63 29.71 19.99
CA ILE A 561 -23.89 30.18 21.35
C ILE A 561 -24.94 31.29 21.27
N GLY A 562 -26.02 31.14 22.01
CA GLY A 562 -27.09 32.13 22.11
C GLY A 562 -26.69 33.38 22.88
N ARG A 563 -27.55 34.39 22.84
CA ARG A 563 -27.35 35.67 23.56
C ARG A 563 -27.30 35.50 25.08
N ASP A 564 -27.88 34.41 25.58
CA ASP A 564 -27.84 33.99 26.98
C ASP A 564 -26.54 33.28 27.38
N GLY A 565 -25.58 33.18 26.46
CA GLY A 565 -24.29 32.52 26.67
C GLY A 565 -24.36 31.00 26.66
N LYS A 566 -25.51 30.40 26.33
CA LYS A 566 -25.66 28.94 26.25
C LYS A 566 -25.38 28.44 24.86
N ILE A 567 -24.76 27.27 24.76
CA ILE A 567 -24.55 26.55 23.52
C ILE A 567 -25.93 26.07 23.02
N ALA A 568 -26.32 26.49 21.82
CA ALA A 568 -27.51 26.02 21.13
C ALA A 568 -27.25 24.70 20.38
N VAL A 569 -26.06 24.56 19.79
CA VAL A 569 -25.62 23.32 19.14
C VAL A 569 -24.09 23.22 19.08
N THR A 570 -23.61 21.99 18.96
CA THR A 570 -22.22 21.64 18.63
C THR A 570 -22.22 20.93 17.28
N ILE A 571 -21.38 21.38 16.35
CA ILE A 571 -21.25 20.84 15.00
C ILE A 571 -19.84 20.31 14.84
N LEU A 572 -19.71 18.99 14.69
CA LEU A 572 -18.45 18.31 14.40
C LEU A 572 -18.26 18.18 12.89
N GLY A 573 -17.12 18.63 12.37
CA GLY A 573 -16.77 18.58 10.95
C GLY A 573 -17.43 19.67 10.09
N ASN A 574 -17.14 19.65 8.78
CA ASN A 574 -17.61 20.63 7.81
C ASN A 574 -18.24 19.93 6.59
N GLY A 575 -19.46 20.32 6.22
CA GLY A 575 -20.17 19.82 5.04
C GLY A 575 -19.95 20.62 3.74
N GLY A 576 -19.07 21.64 3.75
CA GLY A 576 -18.75 22.45 2.58
C GLY A 576 -19.84 23.47 2.24
N GLU A 577 -19.98 23.84 0.96
CA GLU A 577 -20.96 24.86 0.53
C GLU A 577 -22.43 24.43 0.71
N ASP A 578 -22.68 23.14 0.94
CA ASP A 578 -24.00 22.54 1.11
C ASP A 578 -24.45 22.36 2.56
N ASP A 579 -23.63 22.79 3.53
CA ASP A 579 -23.90 22.63 4.97
C ASP A 579 -24.81 23.74 5.52
N ALA A 580 -26.04 23.39 5.91
CA ALA A 580 -27.04 24.32 6.42
C ALA A 580 -27.26 24.17 7.95
N ARG A 581 -26.45 23.36 8.64
CA ARG A 581 -26.63 23.05 10.08
C ARG A 581 -26.52 24.30 10.96
N ALA A 582 -25.62 25.20 10.60
CA ALA A 582 -25.43 26.44 11.35
C ALA A 582 -26.63 27.39 11.18
N GLU A 583 -27.09 27.60 9.95
CA GLU A 583 -28.24 28.41 9.61
C GLU A 583 -29.54 27.92 10.26
N ALA A 584 -29.78 26.60 10.26
CA ALA A 584 -30.94 26.03 10.95
C ALA A 584 -30.92 26.32 12.46
N THR A 585 -29.74 26.29 13.07
CA THR A 585 -29.60 26.63 14.50
C THR A 585 -29.76 28.12 14.75
N LEU A 586 -29.18 28.97 13.90
CA LEU A 586 -29.37 30.43 13.98
C LEU A 586 -30.85 30.82 13.93
N ALA A 587 -31.66 30.13 13.12
CA ALA A 587 -33.10 30.33 13.06
C ALA A 587 -33.79 30.09 14.41
N THR A 588 -33.35 29.08 15.18
CA THR A 588 -33.88 28.82 16.53
C THR A 588 -33.53 29.92 17.54
N LEU A 589 -32.50 30.72 17.24
CA LEU A 589 -32.04 31.85 18.07
C LEU A 589 -32.63 33.21 17.59
N GLY A 590 -33.62 33.17 16.72
CA GLY A 590 -34.35 34.35 16.23
C GLY A 590 -33.68 35.06 15.05
N VAL A 591 -32.71 34.44 14.38
CA VAL A 591 -32.16 34.96 13.11
C VAL A 591 -33.11 34.59 11.97
N LYS A 592 -33.46 35.55 11.11
CA LYS A 592 -34.27 35.30 9.92
C LYS A 592 -33.44 34.56 8.87
N VAL A 593 -33.82 33.31 8.61
CA VAL A 593 -33.20 32.39 7.64
C VAL A 593 -34.29 31.87 6.72
N ASP A 594 -33.94 31.57 5.47
CA ASP A 594 -34.85 30.98 4.49
C ASP A 594 -35.35 29.59 4.95
N ASP A 595 -36.65 29.34 4.82
CA ASP A 595 -37.30 28.13 5.33
C ASP A 595 -36.77 26.84 4.70
N ALA A 596 -36.34 26.87 3.43
CA ALA A 596 -35.77 25.70 2.77
C ALA A 596 -34.37 25.38 3.31
N ILE A 597 -33.57 26.41 3.61
CA ILE A 597 -32.27 26.27 4.27
C ILE A 597 -32.46 25.73 5.70
N VAL A 598 -33.46 26.24 6.43
CA VAL A 598 -33.80 25.75 7.78
C VAL A 598 -34.21 24.28 7.74
N ALA A 599 -35.03 23.87 6.77
CA ALA A 599 -35.45 22.48 6.62
C ALA A 599 -34.25 21.55 6.32
N LYS A 600 -33.39 21.92 5.36
CA LYS A 600 -32.16 21.18 5.02
C LYS A 600 -31.22 21.04 6.22
N GLY A 601 -31.01 22.13 6.96
CA GLY A 601 -30.14 22.13 8.13
C GLY A 601 -30.69 21.30 9.28
N LYS A 602 -32.02 21.29 9.51
CA LYS A 602 -32.65 20.42 10.52
C LYS A 602 -32.43 18.93 10.22
N GLU A 603 -32.54 18.53 8.95
CA GLU A 603 -32.25 17.15 8.53
C GLU A 603 -30.77 16.78 8.77
N GLN A 604 -29.85 17.67 8.39
CA GLN A 604 -28.41 17.46 8.58
C GLN A 604 -28.01 17.44 10.07
N LEU A 605 -28.66 18.24 10.92
CA LEU A 605 -28.48 18.23 12.37
C LEU A 605 -28.99 16.93 12.99
N ALA A 606 -30.16 16.44 12.57
CA ALA A 606 -30.70 15.16 13.05
C ALA A 606 -29.76 13.99 12.68
N LYS A 607 -29.23 13.99 11.45
CA LYS A 607 -28.23 13.01 11.01
C LYS A 607 -26.94 13.10 11.84
N SER A 608 -26.43 14.31 12.06
CA SER A 608 -25.20 14.53 12.85
C SER A 608 -25.36 14.07 14.30
N ALA A 609 -26.54 14.29 14.90
CA ALA A 609 -26.85 13.85 16.26
C ALA A 609 -26.91 12.32 16.38
N GLU A 610 -27.47 11.61 15.39
CA GLU A 610 -27.44 10.13 15.37
C GLU A 610 -26.02 9.58 15.17
N GLU A 611 -25.20 10.20 14.31
CA GLU A 611 -23.79 9.84 14.15
C GLU A 611 -22.96 10.10 15.41
N GLU A 612 -23.23 11.19 16.13
CA GLU A 612 -22.58 11.51 17.40
C GLU A 612 -23.04 10.58 18.52
N LYS A 613 -24.32 10.23 18.59
CA LYS A 613 -24.85 9.21 19.51
C LYS A 613 -24.20 7.85 19.27
N ALA A 614 -23.99 7.48 18.01
CA ALA A 614 -23.25 6.27 17.64
C ALA A 614 -21.77 6.33 18.02
N ARG A 615 -21.09 7.48 17.80
CA ARG A 615 -19.69 7.69 18.23
C ARG A 615 -19.53 7.72 19.74
N ALA A 616 -20.43 8.37 20.47
CA ALA A 616 -20.43 8.42 21.93
C ALA A 616 -20.74 7.05 22.53
N ALA A 617 -21.64 6.26 21.92
CA ALA A 617 -21.86 4.86 22.30
C ALA A 617 -20.60 4.02 22.07
N ALA A 618 -19.92 4.17 20.93
CA ALA A 618 -18.66 3.48 20.64
C ALA A 618 -17.50 3.93 21.54
N ALA A 619 -17.41 5.21 21.88
CA ALA A 619 -16.38 5.75 22.78
C ALA A 619 -16.64 5.36 24.24
N ALA A 620 -17.90 5.35 24.69
CA ALA A 620 -18.27 4.87 26.02
C ALA A 620 -18.08 3.35 26.17
N ASP A 621 -18.23 2.60 25.07
CA ASP A 621 -17.89 1.18 25.00
C ASP A 621 -16.37 0.97 25.03
N ALA A 622 -15.60 1.77 24.28
CA ALA A 622 -14.13 1.76 24.28
C ALA A 622 -13.51 2.28 25.60
N GLU A 623 -14.22 3.12 26.36
CA GLU A 623 -13.80 3.63 27.67
C GLU A 623 -14.07 2.59 28.78
N LYS A 624 -15.13 1.79 28.63
CA LYS A 624 -15.37 0.60 29.48
C LYS A 624 -14.42 -0.54 29.12
N ASN A 625 -13.94 -0.59 27.87
CA ASN A 625 -13.09 -1.64 27.31
C ASN A 625 -11.94 -1.07 26.43
N PRO A 626 -10.86 -0.53 27.00
CA PRO A 626 -9.75 0.03 26.22
C PRO A 626 -8.85 -1.06 25.59
N PRO A 627 -8.44 -0.95 24.31
CA PRO A 627 -7.82 -2.07 23.59
C PRO A 627 -6.30 -2.26 23.85
N PRO A 628 -5.81 -3.51 24.04
CA PRO A 628 -4.37 -3.86 24.09
C PRO A 628 -3.74 -4.14 22.69
N PRO A 629 -2.39 -4.27 22.58
CA PRO A 629 -1.63 -4.38 21.33
C PRO A 629 -1.49 -5.81 20.74
N PHE A 630 -2.43 -6.71 21.00
CA PHE A 630 -2.72 -7.81 20.09
C PHE A 630 -3.94 -7.41 19.27
N HIS A 631 -4.10 -7.91 18.03
CA HIS A 631 -5.36 -7.70 17.31
C HIS A 631 -6.46 -8.51 18.00
N GLU A 632 -7.04 -7.95 19.06
CA GLU A 632 -8.07 -8.57 19.90
C GLU A 632 -9.49 -8.16 19.44
N ASN A 633 -9.58 -7.20 18.51
CA ASN A 633 -10.82 -6.70 17.90
C ASN A 633 -10.85 -6.88 16.38
N LEU A 634 -10.47 -8.06 15.88
CA LEU A 634 -11.05 -8.56 14.64
C LEU A 634 -12.07 -9.61 15.11
N GLY A 635 -13.27 -9.13 15.46
CA GLY A 635 -14.37 -9.93 15.99
C GLY A 635 -15.22 -9.29 17.08
N GLN A 636 -16.49 -9.71 17.18
CA GLN A 636 -17.42 -9.28 18.24
C GLN A 636 -17.14 -9.95 19.62
N LEU A 637 -16.18 -10.89 19.71
CA LEU A 637 -15.91 -11.66 20.92
C LEU A 637 -14.61 -11.18 21.62
N ALA A 638 -14.75 -10.63 22.83
CA ALA A 638 -13.62 -10.17 23.62
C ALA A 638 -12.85 -11.31 24.31
N MET A 639 -11.58 -11.09 24.64
CA MET A 639 -10.76 -12.04 25.41
C MET A 639 -11.41 -12.41 26.75
N GLY A 640 -11.44 -13.71 27.08
CA GLY A 640 -12.09 -14.23 28.29
C GLY A 640 -13.61 -14.29 28.25
N ALA A 641 -14.25 -13.83 27.16
CA ALA A 641 -15.67 -14.04 26.95
C ALA A 641 -15.97 -15.53 26.72
N ALA A 642 -17.14 -15.98 27.19
CA ALA A 642 -17.63 -17.32 26.87
C ALA A 642 -17.82 -17.45 25.35
N ALA A 643 -17.50 -18.62 24.81
CA ALA A 643 -17.79 -18.95 23.44
C ALA A 643 -19.28 -18.72 23.17
N PRO A 644 -19.63 -18.10 22.04
CA PRO A 644 -21.01 -17.90 21.67
C PRO A 644 -21.64 -19.27 21.38
N ASP A 645 -22.89 -19.45 21.78
CA ASP A 645 -23.61 -20.69 21.52
C ASP A 645 -24.11 -20.74 20.08
N VAL A 646 -23.17 -20.95 19.17
CA VAL A 646 -23.41 -21.05 17.73
C VAL A 646 -23.63 -22.51 17.39
N GLU A 647 -24.70 -22.79 16.66
CA GLU A 647 -24.98 -24.13 16.17
C GLU A 647 -23.95 -24.55 15.12
N VAL A 648 -23.51 -25.80 15.17
CA VAL A 648 -22.67 -26.44 14.16
C VAL A 648 -23.31 -27.75 13.70
N LEU A 649 -23.00 -28.18 12.48
CA LEU A 649 -23.52 -29.42 11.90
C LEU A 649 -22.43 -30.50 11.94
N ARG A 650 -22.68 -31.60 12.65
CA ARG A 650 -21.80 -32.76 12.63
C ARG A 650 -21.91 -33.53 11.32
N LEU A 651 -20.91 -34.36 11.03
CA LEU A 651 -20.88 -35.14 9.79
C LEU A 651 -21.96 -36.22 9.70
N ASP A 652 -22.58 -36.62 10.81
CA ASP A 652 -23.76 -37.49 10.84
C ASP A 652 -25.07 -36.73 10.55
N GLY A 653 -24.99 -35.40 10.33
CA GLY A 653 -26.13 -34.53 10.09
C GLY A 653 -26.80 -34.00 11.36
N THR A 654 -26.31 -34.37 12.55
CA THR A 654 -26.84 -33.85 13.81
C THR A 654 -26.36 -32.42 14.07
N ARG A 655 -27.26 -31.58 14.59
CA ARG A 655 -26.92 -30.21 15.04
C ARG A 655 -26.44 -30.25 16.48
N ALA A 656 -25.38 -29.51 16.76
CA ALA A 656 -24.84 -29.40 18.10
C ALA A 656 -24.50 -27.94 18.43
N PRO A 657 -24.72 -27.49 19.67
CA PRO A 657 -24.17 -26.21 20.13
C PRO A 657 -22.64 -26.28 20.15
N LEU A 658 -21.96 -25.24 19.65
CA LEU A 658 -20.50 -25.12 19.76
C LEU A 658 -20.08 -25.29 21.23
N THR A 659 -20.78 -24.65 22.16
CA THR A 659 -20.48 -24.75 23.60
C THR A 659 -20.50 -26.19 24.11
N GLY A 660 -21.40 -27.03 23.60
CA GLY A 660 -21.44 -28.47 23.91
C GLY A 660 -20.25 -29.26 23.35
N LEU A 661 -19.62 -28.78 22.27
CA LEU A 661 -18.38 -29.36 21.75
C LEU A 661 -17.14 -28.91 22.51
N LEU A 662 -17.19 -27.74 23.15
CA LEU A 662 -16.12 -27.16 23.97
C LEU A 662 -16.18 -27.66 25.42
N GLN A 663 -17.35 -28.09 25.91
CA GLN A 663 -17.60 -28.37 27.32
C GLN A 663 -16.63 -29.42 27.89
N GLY A 664 -15.88 -29.05 28.93
CA GLY A 664 -14.95 -29.94 29.62
C GLY A 664 -13.61 -30.17 28.91
N HIS A 665 -13.38 -29.52 27.76
CA HIS A 665 -12.18 -29.70 26.95
C HIS A 665 -11.54 -28.37 26.55
N MET A 666 -10.21 -28.30 26.66
CA MET A 666 -9.43 -27.28 25.95
C MET A 666 -9.66 -27.47 24.47
N THR A 667 -10.07 -26.43 23.74
CA THR A 667 -10.41 -26.62 22.33
C THR A 667 -9.70 -25.65 21.42
N VAL A 668 -9.07 -26.17 20.37
CA VAL A 668 -8.52 -25.41 19.26
C VAL A 668 -9.48 -25.54 18.07
N VAL A 669 -10.08 -24.42 17.67
CA VAL A 669 -11.00 -24.33 16.54
C VAL A 669 -10.27 -23.70 15.35
N GLY A 670 -10.33 -24.38 14.21
CA GLY A 670 -9.62 -24.01 12.99
C GLY A 670 -10.64 -23.76 11.91
N VAL A 671 -10.64 -22.56 11.34
CA VAL A 671 -11.65 -22.12 10.40
C VAL A 671 -11.03 -21.85 9.05
N TRP A 672 -11.61 -22.38 7.97
CA TRP A 672 -11.14 -22.16 6.59
C TRP A 672 -12.30 -22.07 5.58
N SER A 673 -12.06 -21.36 4.47
CA SER A 673 -13.01 -21.19 3.36
C SER A 673 -12.48 -21.82 2.07
N GLY A 674 -13.37 -22.35 1.22
CA GLY A 674 -13.07 -22.58 -0.20
C GLY A 674 -12.78 -24.01 -0.65
N GLY A 675 -13.29 -25.03 0.04
CA GLY A 675 -13.33 -26.41 -0.47
C GLY A 675 -12.00 -27.19 -0.51
N HIS A 676 -10.84 -26.54 -0.43
CA HIS A 676 -9.52 -27.21 -0.55
C HIS A 676 -8.81 -27.45 0.80
N GLY A 677 -9.37 -26.95 1.90
CA GLY A 677 -8.80 -27.11 3.25
C GLY A 677 -7.45 -26.42 3.47
N PRO A 678 -6.91 -26.45 4.70
CA PRO A 678 -5.57 -25.96 5.01
C PRO A 678 -4.48 -26.92 4.50
N GLY A 679 -3.29 -26.41 4.21
CA GLY A 679 -2.19 -27.21 3.65
C GLY A 679 -1.58 -28.24 4.61
N ASP A 680 -0.86 -29.22 4.06
CA ASP A 680 -0.33 -30.39 4.78
C ASP A 680 0.48 -30.07 6.04
N GLN A 681 1.26 -28.99 6.04
CA GLN A 681 2.07 -28.59 7.20
C GLN A 681 1.21 -28.21 8.41
N PHE A 682 0.04 -27.59 8.19
CA PHE A 682 -0.90 -27.24 9.25
C PHE A 682 -1.60 -28.49 9.81
N LEU A 683 -2.05 -29.37 8.92
CA LEU A 683 -2.69 -30.63 9.32
C LEU A 683 -1.73 -31.52 10.12
N ALA A 684 -0.48 -31.63 9.68
CA ALA A 684 0.57 -32.36 10.40
C ALA A 684 0.85 -31.75 11.79
N ALA A 685 0.88 -30.42 11.90
CA ALA A 685 1.04 -29.76 13.19
C ALA A 685 -0.14 -30.09 14.12
N TRP A 686 -1.37 -29.94 13.66
CA TRP A 686 -2.57 -30.25 14.46
C TRP A 686 -2.64 -31.72 14.90
N LYS A 687 -2.31 -32.66 14.01
CA LYS A 687 -2.20 -34.07 14.35
C LYS A 687 -1.16 -34.32 15.43
N ALA A 688 0.04 -33.74 15.28
CA ALA A 688 1.11 -33.87 16.27
C ALA A 688 0.73 -33.28 17.64
N TRP A 689 0.08 -32.12 17.67
CA TRP A 689 -0.40 -31.50 18.90
C TRP A 689 -1.54 -32.30 19.55
N GLY A 690 -2.49 -32.82 18.76
CA GLY A 690 -3.60 -33.64 19.26
C GLY A 690 -3.14 -35.00 19.81
N GLU A 691 -2.16 -35.64 19.18
CA GLU A 691 -1.55 -36.89 19.68
C GLU A 691 -0.76 -36.66 20.97
N LYS A 692 -0.09 -35.51 21.08
CA LYS A 692 0.78 -35.18 22.22
C LYS A 692 0.03 -34.65 23.43
N TYR A 693 -1.08 -33.95 23.20
CA TYR A 693 -1.92 -33.34 24.24
C TYR A 693 -3.36 -33.84 24.13
N PRO A 694 -3.66 -35.07 24.60
CA PRO A 694 -4.99 -35.67 24.45
C PRO A 694 -6.11 -34.92 25.21
N ALA A 695 -5.74 -34.03 26.14
CA ALA A 695 -6.68 -33.12 26.81
C ALA A 695 -7.10 -31.92 25.94
N VAL A 696 -6.43 -31.71 24.80
CA VAL A 696 -6.72 -30.65 23.83
C VAL A 696 -7.48 -31.24 22.66
N LYS A 697 -8.71 -30.78 22.49
CA LYS A 697 -9.59 -31.13 21.39
C LYS A 697 -9.32 -30.21 20.20
N PHE A 698 -9.15 -30.78 19.02
CA PHE A 698 -9.04 -30.02 17.78
C PHE A 698 -10.34 -30.14 16.99
N ILE A 699 -10.92 -29.00 16.62
CA ILE A 699 -12.14 -28.92 15.82
C ILE A 699 -11.85 -28.13 14.55
N GLY A 700 -12.06 -28.76 13.40
CA GLY A 700 -12.00 -28.09 12.11
C GLY A 700 -13.39 -27.65 11.65
N VAL A 701 -13.48 -26.43 11.14
CA VAL A 701 -14.70 -25.82 10.59
C VAL A 701 -14.43 -25.39 9.16
N GLY A 702 -15.12 -26.03 8.22
CA GLY A 702 -14.94 -25.74 6.80
C GLY A 702 -16.19 -25.14 6.15
N GLY A 703 -16.00 -24.06 5.39
CA GLY A 703 -17.02 -23.54 4.47
C GLY A 703 -17.08 -24.39 3.19
N TYR A 704 -17.86 -25.48 3.24
CA TYR A 704 -18.11 -26.39 2.11
C TYR A 704 -19.53 -26.23 1.57
N ALA A 705 -19.75 -26.72 0.34
CA ALA A 705 -21.05 -26.59 -0.34
C ALA A 705 -22.16 -27.40 0.35
N ASP A 706 -21.82 -28.58 0.89
CA ASP A 706 -22.70 -29.53 1.57
C ASP A 706 -21.87 -30.46 2.48
N LEU A 707 -22.54 -31.34 3.24
CA LEU A 707 -21.89 -32.31 4.13
C LEU A 707 -21.10 -33.38 3.37
N ASP A 708 -21.46 -33.71 2.13
CA ASP A 708 -20.76 -34.74 1.35
C ASP A 708 -19.37 -34.26 0.93
N ALA A 709 -19.24 -32.98 0.56
CA ALA A 709 -17.95 -32.34 0.32
C ALA A 709 -17.06 -32.31 1.58
N VAL A 710 -17.65 -32.14 2.78
CA VAL A 710 -16.90 -32.19 4.05
C VAL A 710 -16.45 -33.62 4.35
N ARG A 711 -17.32 -34.62 4.13
CA ARG A 711 -17.00 -36.05 4.30
C ARG A 711 -15.94 -36.52 3.31
N GLN A 712 -16.01 -36.05 2.06
CA GLN A 712 -15.00 -36.31 1.05
C GLN A 712 -13.64 -35.73 1.48
N TRP A 713 -13.62 -34.46 1.90
CA TRP A 713 -12.40 -33.85 2.40
C TRP A 713 -11.83 -34.59 3.62
N GLN A 714 -12.69 -35.02 4.55
CA GLN A 714 -12.28 -35.84 5.69
C GLN A 714 -11.63 -37.14 5.24
N THR A 715 -12.22 -37.82 4.26
CA THR A 715 -11.70 -39.08 3.72
C THR A 715 -10.33 -38.90 3.07
N GLU A 716 -10.16 -37.84 2.27
CA GLU A 716 -8.90 -37.50 1.61
C GLU A 716 -7.78 -37.10 2.59
N ASN A 717 -8.15 -36.57 3.76
CA ASN A 717 -7.22 -36.04 4.76
C ASN A 717 -7.15 -36.84 6.08
N ALA A 718 -7.83 -37.99 6.18
CA ALA A 718 -7.93 -38.79 7.41
C ALA A 718 -6.56 -39.24 7.96
N ALA A 719 -5.57 -39.44 7.08
CA ALA A 719 -4.20 -39.78 7.49
C ALA A 719 -3.43 -38.58 8.08
N LYS A 720 -3.87 -37.34 7.78
CA LYS A 720 -3.17 -36.09 8.09
C LYS A 720 -3.85 -35.29 9.21
N PHE A 721 -5.11 -35.58 9.53
CA PHE A 721 -5.91 -34.88 10.54
C PHE A 721 -6.66 -35.86 11.44
N SER A 722 -6.59 -35.67 12.76
CA SER A 722 -7.22 -36.53 13.77
C SER A 722 -8.29 -35.83 14.62
N GLY A 723 -8.64 -34.58 14.30
CA GLY A 723 -9.65 -33.80 15.02
C GLY A 723 -11.10 -34.10 14.62
N GLU A 724 -12.05 -33.49 15.33
CA GLU A 724 -13.46 -33.49 14.94
C GLU A 724 -13.66 -32.47 13.80
N LEU A 725 -14.42 -32.83 12.77
CA LEU A 725 -14.86 -31.89 11.74
C LEU A 725 -16.34 -31.57 11.93
N VAL A 726 -16.64 -30.29 11.86
CA VAL A 726 -18.02 -29.81 11.83
C VAL A 726 -18.19 -28.85 10.65
N ALA A 727 -19.39 -28.80 10.12
CA ALA A 727 -19.78 -27.90 9.06
C ALA A 727 -20.57 -26.72 9.61
N ASP A 728 -20.51 -25.61 8.89
CA ASP A 728 -21.36 -24.46 9.16
C ASP A 728 -22.81 -24.78 8.75
N PRO A 729 -23.81 -24.72 9.65
CA PRO A 729 -25.20 -25.03 9.32
C PRO A 729 -25.83 -23.97 8.42
N ALA A 730 -25.21 -22.80 8.26
CA ALA A 730 -25.63 -21.81 7.27
C ALA A 730 -25.46 -22.32 5.83
N GLY A 731 -24.57 -23.29 5.59
CA GLY A 731 -24.32 -23.90 4.29
C GLY A 731 -23.57 -22.97 3.32
N ALA A 732 -23.63 -23.30 2.03
CA ALA A 732 -23.06 -22.44 0.99
C ALA A 732 -23.68 -21.04 0.98
N ALA A 733 -22.88 -20.03 0.63
CA ALA A 733 -23.37 -18.69 0.41
C ALA A 733 -24.56 -18.69 -0.57
N PRO A 734 -25.66 -17.96 -0.26
CA PRO A 734 -26.83 -17.92 -1.11
C PRO A 734 -26.42 -17.40 -2.47
N ARG A 735 -26.85 -18.12 -3.51
CA ARG A 735 -26.69 -17.70 -4.89
C ARG A 735 -28.04 -17.19 -5.38
N PRO A 736 -28.05 -16.13 -6.18
CA PRO A 736 -29.30 -15.66 -6.73
C PRO A 736 -29.85 -16.71 -7.72
N ALA A 737 -31.17 -16.88 -7.75
CA ALA A 737 -31.83 -17.87 -8.61
C ALA A 737 -31.72 -17.54 -10.11
N LYS A 738 -31.41 -16.28 -10.41
CA LYS A 738 -31.07 -15.74 -11.73
C LYS A 738 -29.74 -15.03 -11.60
N ASP A 739 -29.07 -14.74 -12.70
CA ASP A 739 -27.86 -13.92 -12.63
C ASP A 739 -28.16 -12.57 -11.96
N MET A 740 -27.19 -12.03 -11.21
CA MET A 740 -27.35 -10.80 -10.43
C MET A 740 -27.88 -9.61 -11.25
N GLY A 741 -27.67 -9.64 -12.58
CA GLY A 741 -28.14 -8.66 -13.54
C GLY A 741 -29.60 -8.82 -13.99
N GLU A 742 -30.19 -10.00 -13.82
CA GLU A 742 -31.59 -10.32 -14.19
C GLU A 742 -32.56 -10.16 -13.02
N LEU A 743 -32.03 -9.97 -11.81
CA LEU A 743 -32.81 -9.59 -10.65
C LEU A 743 -33.27 -8.13 -10.81
N THR A 744 -34.57 -7.91 -10.71
CA THR A 744 -35.15 -6.58 -10.46
C THR A 744 -34.53 -5.94 -9.21
N ASP A 745 -34.64 -4.62 -9.07
CA ASP A 745 -34.05 -3.93 -7.92
C ASP A 745 -34.61 -4.44 -6.58
N ASP A 746 -35.89 -4.81 -6.53
CA ASP A 746 -36.52 -5.44 -5.37
C ASP A 746 -35.99 -6.86 -5.12
N GLU A 747 -35.82 -7.69 -6.16
CA GLU A 747 -35.21 -9.02 -6.05
C GLU A 747 -33.72 -8.93 -5.65
N ARG A 748 -33.00 -7.90 -6.08
CA ARG A 748 -31.58 -7.66 -5.76
C ARG A 748 -31.41 -7.12 -4.35
N ALA A 749 -32.29 -6.23 -3.91
CA ALA A 749 -32.37 -5.79 -2.53
C ALA A 749 -32.74 -6.97 -1.61
N ALA A 750 -33.70 -7.81 -2.03
CA ALA A 750 -34.05 -9.04 -1.34
C ALA A 750 -32.86 -10.02 -1.30
N PHE A 751 -32.11 -10.19 -2.40
CA PHE A 751 -30.93 -11.04 -2.42
C PHE A 751 -29.79 -10.50 -1.55
N ARG A 752 -29.51 -9.19 -1.59
CA ARG A 752 -28.52 -8.55 -0.69
C ARG A 752 -28.92 -8.72 0.76
N LYS A 753 -30.20 -8.60 1.06
CA LYS A 753 -30.76 -8.87 2.38
C LYS A 753 -30.54 -10.33 2.78
N VAL A 754 -30.89 -11.29 1.92
CA VAL A 754 -30.67 -12.74 2.16
C VAL A 754 -29.19 -13.07 2.31
N SER A 755 -28.31 -12.47 1.50
CA SER A 755 -26.86 -12.66 1.54
C SER A 755 -26.24 -12.07 2.81
N SER A 756 -26.61 -10.84 3.17
CA SER A 756 -26.20 -10.22 4.42
C SER A 756 -26.72 -11.00 5.63
N GLU A 757 -27.97 -11.45 5.60
CA GLU A 757 -28.56 -12.31 6.63
C GLU A 757 -27.86 -13.68 6.72
N HIS A 758 -27.40 -14.24 5.60
CA HIS A 758 -26.62 -15.47 5.59
C HIS A 758 -25.22 -15.25 6.17
N TYR A 759 -24.48 -14.21 5.75
CA TYR A 759 -23.14 -13.93 6.28
C TYR A 759 -23.15 -13.46 7.74
N ALA A 760 -24.26 -12.89 8.22
CA ALA A 760 -24.47 -12.67 9.65
C ALA A 760 -24.68 -13.99 10.43
N LYS A 761 -25.01 -15.09 9.72
CA LYS A 761 -25.26 -16.41 10.32
C LYS A 761 -24.04 -17.33 10.30
N ILE A 762 -23.04 -17.10 9.43
CA ILE A 762 -21.85 -17.96 9.31
C ILE A 762 -20.95 -17.92 10.55
N PHE A 763 -20.37 -19.07 10.85
CA PHE A 763 -19.56 -19.38 12.02
C PHE A 763 -18.38 -18.41 12.18
N THR A 764 -17.61 -18.16 11.12
CA THR A 764 -16.44 -17.26 11.15
C THR A 764 -16.81 -15.84 11.61
N HIS A 765 -17.94 -15.33 11.13
CA HIS A 765 -18.38 -13.98 11.44
C HIS A 765 -18.97 -13.90 12.86
N LYS A 766 -19.67 -14.94 13.33
CA LYS A 766 -20.17 -15.02 14.71
C LYS A 766 -19.07 -15.21 15.76
N LEU A 767 -17.95 -15.84 15.40
CA LEU A 767 -16.87 -16.18 16.33
C LEU A 767 -15.73 -15.13 16.34
N ALA A 768 -15.41 -14.55 15.18
CA ALA A 768 -14.28 -13.63 15.00
C ALA A 768 -14.60 -12.43 14.08
N GLY A 769 -15.87 -12.15 13.76
CA GLY A 769 -16.37 -10.92 13.10
C GLY A 769 -15.66 -10.46 11.81
N VAL A 770 -14.90 -11.33 11.16
CA VAL A 770 -14.13 -11.00 9.96
C VAL A 770 -14.26 -12.16 8.97
N MET A 771 -14.62 -11.85 7.73
CA MET A 771 -14.49 -12.79 6.64
C MET A 771 -13.02 -12.85 6.22
N THR A 772 -12.24 -13.79 6.77
CA THR A 772 -10.83 -13.94 6.43
C THR A 772 -10.65 -14.88 5.24
N PRO A 773 -9.95 -14.47 4.15
CA PRO A 773 -9.51 -15.39 3.10
C PRO A 773 -8.33 -16.27 3.55
N VAL A 774 -7.87 -16.10 4.79
CA VAL A 774 -6.74 -16.81 5.41
C VAL A 774 -7.30 -17.70 6.52
N PRO A 775 -6.81 -18.94 6.67
CA PRO A 775 -7.20 -19.81 7.77
C PRO A 775 -6.96 -19.16 9.14
N THR A 776 -7.91 -19.36 10.06
CA THR A 776 -7.92 -18.73 11.39
C THR A 776 -7.94 -19.81 12.47
N THR A 777 -7.10 -19.67 13.50
CA THR A 777 -7.08 -20.56 14.67
C THR A 777 -7.56 -19.82 15.91
N ILE A 778 -8.49 -20.42 16.64
CA ILE A 778 -9.14 -19.84 17.83
C ILE A 778 -9.01 -20.86 18.95
N VAL A 779 -8.65 -20.42 20.15
CA VAL A 779 -8.42 -21.32 21.29
C VAL A 779 -9.36 -20.96 22.43
N PHE A 780 -10.06 -21.97 22.93
CA PHE A 780 -10.93 -21.90 24.09
C PHE A 780 -10.35 -22.73 25.24
N ASP A 781 -10.50 -22.23 26.46
CA ASP A 781 -10.26 -23.00 27.67
C ASP A 781 -11.41 -24.01 27.94
N ALA A 782 -11.30 -24.79 29.01
CA ALA A 782 -12.20 -25.92 29.33
C ALA A 782 -13.51 -25.44 29.95
N SER A 783 -13.54 -24.16 30.37
CA SER A 783 -14.77 -23.46 30.72
C SER A 783 -15.48 -22.89 29.49
N GLY A 784 -14.90 -23.07 28.30
CA GLY A 784 -15.41 -22.56 27.04
C GLY A 784 -15.14 -21.07 26.85
N LYS A 785 -14.20 -20.45 27.56
CA LYS A 785 -13.86 -19.03 27.40
C LYS A 785 -12.72 -18.84 26.40
N LEU A 786 -12.77 -17.74 25.65
CA LEU A 786 -11.77 -17.41 24.64
C LEU A 786 -10.40 -17.15 25.30
N ALA A 787 -9.42 -17.99 24.98
CA ALA A 787 -8.03 -17.84 25.39
C ALA A 787 -7.18 -17.06 24.36
N GLY A 788 -7.68 -16.90 23.12
CA GLY A 788 -7.11 -16.06 22.06
C GLY A 788 -7.27 -16.64 20.67
N TRP A 789 -6.84 -15.91 19.64
CA TRP A 789 -6.92 -16.35 18.25
C TRP A 789 -5.72 -15.84 17.44
N SER A 790 -5.51 -16.42 16.25
CA SER A 790 -4.44 -16.08 15.32
C SER A 790 -4.91 -16.26 13.87
N ALA A 791 -4.51 -15.34 12.99
CA ALA A 791 -4.69 -15.48 11.54
C ALA A 791 -3.41 -16.00 10.87
N GLY A 792 -3.55 -16.95 9.95
CA GLY A 792 -2.46 -17.42 9.09
C GLY A 792 -1.52 -18.45 9.70
N PHE A 793 -0.70 -19.05 8.82
CA PHE A 793 0.22 -20.13 9.13
C PHE A 793 1.64 -19.75 8.73
N GLY A 794 2.39 -19.23 9.68
CA GLY A 794 3.80 -18.86 9.49
C GLY A 794 4.76 -19.82 10.20
N PRO A 795 6.08 -19.64 10.03
CA PRO A 795 7.12 -20.50 10.64
C PRO A 795 7.08 -20.57 12.17
N ARG A 796 6.39 -19.63 12.82
CA ARG A 796 6.21 -19.55 14.28
C ARG A 796 4.88 -20.10 14.77
N TYR A 797 4.11 -20.77 13.91
CA TYR A 797 2.78 -21.26 14.25
C TYR A 797 2.78 -22.17 15.49
N ALA A 798 3.82 -23.01 15.67
CA ALA A 798 3.98 -23.82 16.87
C ALA A 798 4.19 -22.98 18.15
N GLU A 799 4.95 -21.88 18.08
CA GLU A 799 5.13 -20.96 19.22
C GLU A 799 3.83 -20.20 19.54
N THR A 800 3.08 -19.84 18.49
CA THR A 800 1.77 -19.19 18.62
C THR A 800 0.78 -20.11 19.31
N ILE A 801 0.64 -21.35 18.84
CA ILE A 801 -0.24 -22.35 19.44
C ILE A 801 0.22 -22.70 20.85
N GLY A 802 1.52 -22.85 21.09
CA GLY A 802 2.04 -23.08 22.44
C GLY A 802 1.66 -21.95 23.42
N ASN A 803 1.78 -20.67 23.00
CA ASN A 803 1.35 -19.55 23.83
C ASN A 803 -0.16 -19.53 24.08
N LEU A 804 -0.98 -19.83 23.06
CA LEU A 804 -2.44 -19.88 23.21
C LEU A 804 -2.88 -21.05 24.10
N LEU A 805 -2.24 -22.22 24.00
CA LEU A 805 -2.50 -23.37 24.85
C LEU A 805 -2.07 -23.10 26.31
N LEU A 806 -0.93 -22.44 26.54
CA LEU A 806 -0.52 -21.99 27.88
C LEU A 806 -1.53 -21.01 28.48
N ARG A 807 -2.05 -20.07 27.68
CA ARG A 807 -3.10 -19.13 28.10
C ARG A 807 -4.42 -19.83 28.42
N ALA A 808 -4.75 -20.89 27.68
CA ALA A 808 -5.90 -21.74 27.96
C ALA A 808 -5.71 -22.62 29.22
N GLY A 809 -4.48 -22.70 29.77
CA GLY A 809 -4.15 -23.46 30.97
C GLY A 809 -3.58 -24.85 30.71
N VAL A 810 -3.18 -25.16 29.47
CA VAL A 810 -2.52 -26.42 29.12
C VAL A 810 -1.10 -26.43 29.67
N LYS A 811 -0.74 -27.49 30.40
CA LYS A 811 0.64 -27.74 30.81
C LYS A 811 1.41 -28.34 29.65
N LEU A 812 2.27 -27.53 29.03
CA LEU A 812 3.12 -27.98 27.93
C LEU A 812 4.33 -28.74 28.44
N ALA A 813 4.74 -29.77 27.71
CA ALA A 813 6.03 -30.42 27.89
C ALA A 813 7.16 -29.44 27.56
N ALA A 814 8.32 -29.61 28.17
CA ALA A 814 9.46 -28.72 27.99
C ALA A 814 9.88 -28.53 26.52
N ALA A 815 9.70 -29.56 25.69
CA ALA A 815 10.02 -29.53 24.26
C ALA A 815 9.06 -28.66 23.42
N ASP A 816 7.87 -28.35 23.93
CA ASP A 816 6.85 -27.54 23.24
C ASP A 816 6.64 -26.17 23.89
N MET A 817 7.40 -25.87 24.95
CA MET A 817 7.37 -24.55 25.56
C MET A 817 7.83 -23.51 24.53
N PRO A 818 7.05 -22.44 24.29
CA PRO A 818 7.47 -21.36 23.42
C PRO A 818 8.78 -20.75 23.91
N SER A 819 9.64 -20.35 22.97
CA SER A 819 10.91 -19.66 23.27
C SER A 819 10.72 -18.39 24.12
N LYS A 820 9.55 -17.76 24.00
CA LYS A 820 9.05 -16.72 24.88
C LYS A 820 7.58 -16.98 25.22
N VAL A 821 7.28 -17.04 26.51
CA VAL A 821 5.91 -16.99 27.04
C VAL A 821 5.53 -15.52 27.21
N TRP A 822 4.50 -15.09 26.50
CA TRP A 822 4.07 -13.69 26.53
C TRP A 822 3.06 -13.46 27.66
N THR A 823 3.48 -12.73 28.71
CA THR A 823 2.59 -12.33 29.80
C THR A 823 1.75 -11.11 29.43
N ALA A 824 0.61 -10.91 30.08
CA ALA A 824 -0.21 -9.71 29.91
C ALA A 824 0.59 -8.40 30.15
N ALA A 825 1.61 -8.43 31.02
CA ALA A 825 2.47 -7.28 31.29
C ALA A 825 3.47 -6.99 30.15
N ASP A 826 4.03 -8.03 29.51
CA ASP A 826 4.93 -7.88 28.35
C ASP A 826 4.23 -7.25 27.14
N VAL A 827 2.94 -7.58 26.99
CA VAL A 827 2.08 -7.02 25.96
C VAL A 827 1.90 -5.51 26.15
N ALA A 828 1.64 -5.07 27.38
CA ALA A 828 1.42 -3.66 27.72
C ALA A 828 2.67 -2.77 27.55
N ALA A 829 3.88 -3.33 27.74
CA ALA A 829 5.14 -2.60 27.64
C ALA A 829 5.62 -2.35 26.19
N ALA A 830 5.02 -3.01 25.19
CA ALA A 830 5.52 -3.04 23.81
C ALA A 830 4.89 -1.98 22.87
N THR A 831 4.00 -1.12 23.36
CA THR A 831 3.33 -0.07 22.55
C THR A 831 4.25 1.16 22.41
N PRO A 832 4.78 1.51 21.22
CA PRO A 832 5.69 2.65 21.07
C PRO A 832 4.93 3.98 21.23
N LYS A 833 5.52 4.96 21.95
CA LYS A 833 5.05 6.35 21.96
C LYS A 833 5.39 7.04 20.62
N PRO A 834 4.51 7.90 20.06
CA PRO A 834 4.83 8.68 18.86
C PRO A 834 5.96 9.69 19.13
N GLU A 835 6.94 9.78 18.23
CA GLU A 835 8.05 10.73 18.33
C GLU A 835 7.68 12.15 17.83
N PRO A 836 8.27 13.23 18.40
CA PRO A 836 7.99 14.61 18.02
C PRO A 836 8.51 14.98 16.61
N ARG A 837 7.73 15.77 15.86
CA ARG A 837 8.00 16.19 14.48
C ARG A 837 8.67 17.58 14.44
N VAL A 838 9.76 17.72 13.68
CA VAL A 838 10.41 19.03 13.39
C VAL A 838 9.58 19.78 12.34
N GLU A 839 9.24 21.05 12.61
CA GLU A 839 8.48 21.89 11.68
C GLU A 839 9.31 22.36 10.50
N MET A 840 8.66 22.46 9.33
CA MET A 840 9.26 22.96 8.10
C MET A 840 9.61 24.44 8.21
N LEU A 841 10.78 24.82 7.68
CA LEU A 841 11.22 26.22 7.68
C LEU A 841 10.29 27.10 6.85
N LYS A 842 10.17 28.36 7.26
CA LYS A 842 9.27 29.34 6.62
C LYS A 842 10.00 30.18 5.59
N ILE A 843 9.25 30.67 4.59
CA ILE A 843 9.72 31.73 3.68
C ILE A 843 10.16 32.95 4.51
N GLY A 844 11.31 33.51 4.15
CA GLY A 844 12.00 34.60 4.82
C GLY A 844 13.04 34.15 5.86
N ALA A 845 13.01 32.88 6.29
CA ALA A 845 14.01 32.36 7.22
C ALA A 845 15.38 32.22 6.55
N THR A 846 16.45 32.47 7.29
CA THR A 846 17.80 32.13 6.85
C THR A 846 17.92 30.62 6.67
N ALA A 847 18.33 30.18 5.48
CA ALA A 847 18.52 28.76 5.19
C ALA A 847 19.67 28.20 6.07
N PRO A 848 19.40 27.21 6.95
CA PRO A 848 20.43 26.64 7.81
C PRO A 848 21.55 26.02 6.98
N ASP A 849 22.77 26.39 7.28
CA ASP A 849 23.91 25.80 6.58
C ASP A 849 24.03 24.31 6.93
N PHE A 850 24.59 23.53 6.02
CA PHE A 850 24.87 22.11 6.19
C PHE A 850 25.98 21.70 5.22
N VAL A 851 26.59 20.55 5.52
CA VAL A 851 27.57 19.91 4.65
C VAL A 851 26.91 18.68 4.04
N SER A 852 27.00 18.56 2.73
CA SER A 852 26.70 17.34 1.97
C SER A 852 27.88 16.98 1.11
N GLN A 853 27.87 15.80 0.48
CA GLN A 853 29.03 15.31 -0.26
C GLN A 853 28.69 15.08 -1.73
N THR A 854 29.53 15.57 -2.63
CA THR A 854 29.45 15.26 -4.06
C THR A 854 29.67 13.77 -4.33
N VAL A 855 29.48 13.36 -5.58
CA VAL A 855 29.76 12.00 -6.06
C VAL A 855 31.22 11.58 -5.83
N ASP A 856 32.17 12.50 -5.95
CA ASP A 856 33.60 12.28 -5.68
C ASP A 856 33.97 12.45 -4.19
N GLY A 857 32.98 12.63 -3.31
CA GLY A 857 33.16 12.70 -1.87
C GLY A 857 33.72 14.02 -1.36
N LYS A 858 33.72 15.06 -2.20
CA LYS A 858 34.07 16.42 -1.75
C LYS A 858 32.90 16.99 -0.96
N ASP A 859 33.24 17.61 0.16
CA ASP A 859 32.27 18.35 0.95
C ASP A 859 31.80 19.59 0.18
N VAL A 860 30.49 19.80 0.17
CA VAL A 860 29.81 20.97 -0.37
C VAL A 860 28.98 21.55 0.75
N LYS A 861 29.19 22.83 1.04
CA LYS A 861 28.35 23.56 1.99
C LYS A 861 27.31 24.36 1.24
N LEU A 862 26.13 24.51 1.83
CA LEU A 862 25.15 25.45 1.28
C LEU A 862 25.71 26.89 1.28
N SER A 863 26.54 27.23 2.26
CA SER A 863 27.23 28.52 2.32
C SER A 863 28.15 28.81 1.14
N ASP A 864 28.61 27.80 0.41
CA ASP A 864 29.53 27.98 -0.73
C ASP A 864 28.84 28.69 -1.91
N TYR A 865 27.51 28.75 -1.90
CA TYR A 865 26.69 29.40 -2.91
C TYR A 865 26.13 30.77 -2.50
N ARG A 866 26.63 31.38 -1.42
CA ARG A 866 26.24 32.76 -1.04
C ARG A 866 26.46 33.74 -2.19
N GLY A 867 25.56 34.71 -2.34
CA GLY A 867 25.56 35.63 -3.48
C GLY A 867 24.88 35.09 -4.74
N LYS A 868 24.53 33.80 -4.79
CA LYS A 868 23.75 33.17 -5.86
C LYS A 868 22.32 32.85 -5.41
N VAL A 869 21.40 32.69 -6.37
CA VAL A 869 20.08 32.13 -6.07
C VAL A 869 20.21 30.61 -6.09
N VAL A 870 19.84 29.92 -5.00
CA VAL A 870 20.00 28.47 -4.86
C VAL A 870 18.64 27.79 -4.85
N VAL A 871 18.41 26.83 -5.74
CA VAL A 871 17.33 25.86 -5.63
C VAL A 871 17.88 24.64 -4.91
N LEU A 872 17.59 24.52 -3.62
CA LEU A 872 17.93 23.35 -2.82
C LEU A 872 16.84 22.29 -2.97
N ASP A 873 17.11 21.25 -3.75
CA ASP A 873 16.16 20.18 -4.05
C ASP A 873 16.42 18.94 -3.20
N PHE A 874 15.51 18.63 -2.27
CA PHE A 874 15.53 17.39 -1.50
C PHE A 874 14.82 16.26 -2.24
N TRP A 875 15.58 15.24 -2.60
CA TRP A 875 15.11 14.18 -3.49
C TRP A 875 15.68 12.78 -3.14
N ALA A 876 15.23 11.76 -3.87
CA ALA A 876 15.80 10.41 -3.86
C ALA A 876 15.53 9.65 -5.17
N THR A 877 16.38 8.67 -5.50
CA THR A 877 16.33 7.88 -6.75
C THR A 877 15.10 6.97 -6.87
N TRP A 878 14.52 6.56 -5.74
CA TRP A 878 13.29 5.74 -5.71
C TRP A 878 12.01 6.58 -5.79
N CYS A 879 12.12 7.91 -5.69
CA CYS A 879 10.96 8.80 -5.65
C CYS A 879 10.49 9.12 -7.08
N GLY A 880 9.36 8.53 -7.47
CA GLY A 880 8.77 8.72 -8.81
C GLY A 880 8.54 10.19 -9.19
N PRO A 881 7.90 11.01 -8.33
CA PRO A 881 7.71 12.43 -8.62
C PRO A 881 9.03 13.22 -8.68
N CYS A 882 10.04 12.86 -7.87
CA CYS A 882 11.37 13.47 -7.93
C CYS A 882 12.03 13.17 -9.27
N MET A 883 11.96 11.93 -9.74
CA MET A 883 12.48 11.55 -11.05
C MET A 883 11.76 12.26 -12.19
N ALA A 884 10.46 12.49 -12.04
CA ALA A 884 9.67 13.27 -13.00
C ALA A 884 10.04 14.76 -13.02
N SER A 885 10.51 15.34 -11.90
CA SER A 885 10.92 16.74 -11.83
C SER A 885 12.32 17.02 -12.38
N MET A 886 13.21 16.03 -12.47
CA MET A 886 14.61 16.24 -12.86
C MET A 886 14.81 16.88 -14.24
N PRO A 887 14.10 16.46 -15.32
CA PRO A 887 14.25 17.12 -16.62
C PRO A 887 13.90 18.61 -16.57
N HIS A 888 12.78 18.95 -15.94
CA HIS A 888 12.34 20.33 -15.80
C HIS A 888 13.28 21.15 -14.89
N THR A 889 13.74 20.55 -13.79
CA THR A 889 14.69 21.20 -12.87
C THR A 889 16.04 21.47 -13.55
N GLN A 890 16.50 20.55 -14.42
CA GLN A 890 17.67 20.76 -15.27
C GLN A 890 17.45 21.88 -16.29
N GLU A 891 16.28 21.94 -16.95
CA GLU A 891 15.95 23.02 -17.89
C GLU A 891 15.99 24.38 -17.19
N VAL A 892 15.41 24.46 -15.99
CA VAL A 892 15.46 25.65 -15.13
C VAL A 892 16.91 25.99 -14.76
N ALA A 893 17.71 25.00 -14.36
CA ALA A 893 19.13 25.20 -14.05
C ALA A 893 19.88 25.78 -15.26
N ALA A 894 19.71 25.19 -16.44
CA ALA A 894 20.39 25.60 -17.67
C ALA A 894 19.94 26.98 -18.16
N HIS A 895 18.64 27.29 -18.06
CA HIS A 895 18.07 28.54 -18.59
C HIS A 895 18.44 29.75 -17.73
N TYR A 896 18.53 29.59 -16.40
CA TYR A 896 18.75 30.70 -15.48
C TYR A 896 20.17 30.76 -14.88
N LYS A 897 21.11 29.89 -15.29
CA LYS A 897 22.48 29.87 -14.76
C LYS A 897 23.23 31.19 -14.95
N ASP A 898 23.06 31.85 -16.10
CA ASP A 898 23.74 33.12 -16.41
C ASP A 898 23.21 34.28 -15.57
N GLN A 899 22.05 34.10 -14.93
CA GLN A 899 21.49 35.03 -13.95
C GLN A 899 21.95 34.71 -12.51
N GLY A 900 22.81 33.71 -12.35
CA GLY A 900 23.35 33.27 -11.06
C GLY A 900 22.47 32.28 -10.29
N VAL A 901 21.62 31.51 -10.98
CA VAL A 901 20.87 30.40 -10.38
C VAL A 901 21.74 29.15 -10.30
N VAL A 902 21.72 28.46 -9.16
CA VAL A 902 22.35 27.15 -8.94
C VAL A 902 21.33 26.18 -8.38
N VAL A 903 21.25 24.99 -8.96
CA VAL A 903 20.45 23.90 -8.38
C VAL A 903 21.36 22.98 -7.58
N LEU A 904 21.13 22.90 -6.27
CA LEU A 904 21.78 21.96 -5.35
C LEU A 904 20.82 20.82 -5.06
N ALA A 905 20.96 19.72 -5.80
CA ALA A 905 20.15 18.51 -5.64
C ALA A 905 20.73 17.63 -4.53
N ASN A 906 20.18 17.80 -3.32
CA ASN A 906 20.59 17.08 -2.13
C ASN A 906 19.76 15.78 -1.96
N CYS A 907 20.40 14.66 -2.25
CA CYS A 907 19.82 13.35 -2.06
C CYS A 907 19.78 13.02 -0.57
N THR A 908 18.56 12.93 -0.03
CA THR A 908 18.33 12.84 1.42
C THR A 908 17.77 11.49 1.86
N SER A 909 17.53 10.55 0.96
CA SER A 909 16.88 9.28 1.32
C SER A 909 17.34 8.07 0.52
N ASP A 910 18.53 8.18 -0.09
CA ASP A 910 19.28 7.05 -0.61
C ASP A 910 20.51 6.76 0.22
N THR A 911 20.96 5.51 0.13
CA THR A 911 22.32 5.15 0.54
C THR A 911 23.34 5.86 -0.35
N ARG A 912 24.51 6.22 0.19
CA ARG A 912 25.60 6.85 -0.59
C ARG A 912 25.86 6.17 -1.93
N ALA A 913 25.96 4.84 -1.93
CA ALA A 913 26.20 4.05 -3.14
C ALA A 913 25.09 4.18 -4.21
N LYS A 914 23.82 4.25 -3.81
CA LYS A 914 22.68 4.42 -4.73
C LYS A 914 22.67 5.82 -5.36
N PHE A 915 22.98 6.84 -4.56
CA PHE A 915 23.17 8.20 -5.04
C PHE A 915 24.29 8.26 -6.08
N GLU A 916 25.49 7.78 -5.74
CA GLU A 916 26.64 7.82 -6.66
C GLU A 916 26.36 7.07 -7.96
N GLN A 917 25.76 5.89 -7.87
CA GLN A 917 25.42 5.09 -9.04
C GLN A 917 24.47 5.85 -9.97
N TRP A 918 23.41 6.45 -9.42
CA TRP A 918 22.44 7.16 -10.24
C TRP A 918 23.04 8.43 -10.85
N VAL A 919 23.83 9.19 -10.08
CA VAL A 919 24.42 10.43 -10.58
C VAL A 919 25.46 10.12 -11.65
N LYS A 920 26.32 9.11 -11.49
CA LYS A 920 27.25 8.68 -12.55
C LYS A 920 26.52 8.32 -13.85
N ALA A 921 25.33 7.71 -13.76
CA ALA A 921 24.53 7.33 -14.91
C ALA A 921 23.73 8.48 -15.56
N ASN A 922 23.44 9.56 -14.81
CA ASN A 922 22.49 10.59 -15.25
C ASN A 922 23.03 12.03 -15.25
N GLN A 923 24.17 12.31 -14.60
CA GLN A 923 24.75 13.66 -14.55
C GLN A 923 25.06 14.23 -15.94
N ALA A 924 25.37 13.37 -16.92
CA ALA A 924 25.57 13.81 -18.30
C ALA A 924 24.27 14.33 -18.96
N LYS A 925 23.10 13.85 -18.50
CA LYS A 925 21.78 14.35 -18.93
C LYS A 925 21.35 15.60 -18.16
N TYR A 926 21.91 15.79 -16.97
CA TYR A 926 21.59 16.90 -16.07
C TYR A 926 22.87 17.66 -15.65
N PRO A 927 23.62 18.23 -16.61
CA PRO A 927 24.95 18.80 -16.37
C PRO A 927 24.94 20.11 -15.58
N ASP A 928 23.81 20.81 -15.48
CA ASP A 928 23.73 22.12 -14.82
C ASP A 928 23.26 22.01 -13.35
N MET A 929 23.13 20.78 -12.83
CA MET A 929 22.75 20.50 -11.44
C MET A 929 23.96 20.05 -10.61
N VAL A 930 24.06 20.56 -9.38
CA VAL A 930 25.04 20.10 -8.39
C VAL A 930 24.43 18.96 -7.59
N TRP A 931 24.99 17.76 -7.74
CA TRP A 931 24.52 16.57 -7.05
C TRP A 931 25.27 16.37 -5.75
N THR A 932 24.54 16.29 -4.62
CA THR A 932 25.14 15.97 -3.31
C THR A 932 24.33 14.96 -2.53
N HIS A 933 24.98 14.27 -1.59
CA HIS A 933 24.41 13.27 -0.70
C HIS A 933 24.45 13.72 0.75
N ASP A 934 23.35 13.54 1.44
CA ASP A 934 23.27 13.69 2.89
C ASP A 934 23.66 12.37 3.58
N ALA A 935 24.75 12.39 4.33
CA ALA A 935 25.32 11.22 5.02
C ALA A 935 24.38 10.62 6.08
N ALA A 936 23.39 11.37 6.56
CA ALA A 936 22.41 10.85 7.52
C ALA A 936 21.28 10.05 6.85
N GLU A 937 21.16 10.08 5.52
CA GLU A 937 20.25 9.25 4.73
C GLU A 937 18.82 9.25 5.31
N ARG A 938 18.22 8.10 5.62
CA ARG A 938 16.86 8.00 6.19
C ARG A 938 16.77 8.20 7.69
N LYS A 939 17.88 8.47 8.38
CA LYS A 939 17.88 8.66 9.83
C LYS A 939 17.17 9.98 10.21
N PRO A 940 16.72 10.13 11.48
CA PRO A 940 16.08 11.37 11.93
C PRO A 940 16.94 12.62 11.75
N GLU A 941 18.27 12.47 11.78
CA GLU A 941 19.26 13.57 11.77
C GLU A 941 19.50 14.15 10.37
N ARG A 942 18.93 13.54 9.32
CA ARG A 942 19.07 14.04 7.94
C ARG A 942 18.67 15.50 7.85
N VAL A 943 19.44 16.27 7.10
CA VAL A 943 19.30 17.73 6.94
C VAL A 943 17.88 18.08 6.55
N SER A 944 17.29 17.35 5.59
CA SER A 944 15.92 17.58 5.14
C SER A 944 14.92 17.54 6.30
N ARG A 945 15.03 16.60 7.23
CA ARG A 945 14.11 16.45 8.38
C ARG A 945 14.53 17.33 9.56
N ALA A 946 15.78 17.19 10.02
CA ALA A 946 16.24 17.78 11.28
C ALA A 946 16.44 19.30 11.21
N ARG A 947 16.81 19.84 10.04
CA ARG A 947 17.10 21.27 9.87
C ARG A 947 16.06 21.99 9.04
N TYR A 948 15.51 21.33 8.02
CA TYR A 948 14.57 21.92 7.08
C TYR A 948 13.10 21.52 7.32
N GLY A 949 12.85 20.54 8.20
CA GLY A 949 11.51 20.06 8.56
C GLY A 949 10.70 19.47 7.41
N VAL A 950 11.37 18.92 6.40
CA VAL A 950 10.78 18.30 5.21
C VAL A 950 10.06 17.01 5.61
N GLY A 951 8.75 17.00 5.38
CA GLY A 951 7.87 15.85 5.64
C GLY A 951 7.68 14.89 4.45
N GLY A 952 8.03 15.32 3.24
CA GLY A 952 7.88 14.56 1.99
C GLY A 952 8.73 15.14 0.86
N ILE A 953 9.07 14.31 -0.13
CA ILE A 953 9.90 14.66 -1.30
C ILE A 953 9.11 14.41 -2.60
N PRO A 954 9.38 15.16 -3.70
CA PRO A 954 10.37 16.23 -3.82
C PRO A 954 9.95 17.48 -3.05
N CYS A 955 10.93 18.19 -2.51
CA CYS A 955 10.71 19.47 -1.83
C CYS A 955 11.88 20.40 -2.13
N GLN A 956 11.60 21.50 -2.83
CA GLN A 956 12.59 22.44 -3.32
C GLN A 956 12.48 23.76 -2.56
N PHE A 957 13.58 24.20 -1.96
CA PHE A 957 13.68 25.53 -1.35
C PHE A 957 14.37 26.47 -2.33
N VAL A 958 13.72 27.56 -2.70
CA VAL A 958 14.36 28.64 -3.46
C VAL A 958 14.94 29.63 -2.47
N ILE A 959 16.26 29.80 -2.49
CA ILE A 959 17.04 30.60 -1.54
C ILE A 959 17.63 31.78 -2.32
N GLY A 960 17.40 32.99 -1.83
CA GLY A 960 17.90 34.23 -2.41
C GLY A 960 19.41 34.41 -2.22
N ARG A 961 19.97 35.42 -2.91
CA ARG A 961 21.41 35.76 -2.85
C ARG A 961 21.90 36.09 -1.45
N ASP A 962 21.01 36.56 -0.59
CA ASP A 962 21.25 36.88 0.84
C ASP A 962 21.21 35.64 1.76
N GLY A 963 20.93 34.45 1.21
CA GLY A 963 20.83 33.20 1.97
C GLY A 963 19.50 32.99 2.68
N LYS A 964 18.47 33.80 2.40
CA LYS A 964 17.11 33.60 2.92
C LYS A 964 16.26 32.77 1.98
N ILE A 965 15.38 31.94 2.53
CA ILE A 965 14.39 31.18 1.76
C ILE A 965 13.38 32.17 1.18
N VAL A 966 13.28 32.24 -0.14
CA VAL A 966 12.36 33.12 -0.87
C VAL A 966 11.06 32.39 -1.20
N ASP A 967 11.12 31.10 -1.48
CA ASP A 967 9.93 30.27 -1.70
C ASP A 967 10.20 28.79 -1.43
N ILE A 968 9.14 27.99 -1.33
CA ILE A 968 9.20 26.54 -1.13
C ILE A 968 8.21 25.86 -2.07
N VAL A 969 8.71 24.95 -2.91
CA VAL A 969 7.91 24.16 -3.85
C VAL A 969 7.84 22.72 -3.33
N ILE A 970 6.63 22.24 -3.05
CA ILE A 970 6.39 20.90 -2.48
C ILE A 970 5.69 20.03 -3.52
N GLY A 971 6.27 18.86 -3.82
CA GLY A 971 5.77 17.94 -4.82
C GLY A 971 6.00 18.43 -6.26
N TYR A 972 5.73 17.54 -7.23
CA TYR A 972 5.89 17.83 -8.65
C TYR A 972 4.74 17.25 -9.49
N LEU A 973 4.27 18.01 -10.49
CA LEU A 973 3.32 17.60 -11.52
C LEU A 973 3.88 18.01 -12.87
N ALA A 974 3.87 17.09 -13.83
CA ALA A 974 4.51 17.31 -15.13
C ALA A 974 3.93 18.55 -15.84
N GLY A 975 4.84 19.38 -16.36
CA GLY A 975 4.52 20.55 -17.15
C GLY A 975 4.04 21.76 -16.35
N GLU A 976 4.24 21.81 -15.03
CA GLU A 976 3.95 22.99 -14.22
C GLU A 976 5.09 24.03 -14.22
N ALA A 977 4.80 25.28 -13.88
CA ALA A 977 5.78 26.38 -13.86
C ALA A 977 5.99 27.02 -12.46
N ILE A 978 5.74 26.23 -11.40
CA ILE A 978 5.75 26.75 -10.01
C ILE A 978 7.18 27.14 -9.58
N LEU A 979 8.20 26.39 -10.01
CA LEU A 979 9.59 26.67 -9.70
C LEU A 979 10.05 27.99 -10.34
N GLU A 980 9.63 28.28 -11.56
CA GLU A 980 9.91 29.54 -12.25
C GLU A 980 9.23 30.73 -11.57
N ALA A 981 7.97 30.57 -11.15
CA ALA A 981 7.29 31.59 -10.35
C ALA A 981 8.00 31.85 -9.01
N ALA A 982 8.55 30.81 -8.38
CA ALA A 982 9.38 30.94 -7.18
C ALA A 982 10.72 31.64 -7.45
N LEU A 983 11.39 31.35 -8.57
CA LEU A 983 12.63 32.02 -8.98
C LEU A 983 12.42 33.50 -9.28
N SER A 984 11.29 33.87 -9.88
CA SER A 984 10.94 35.28 -10.13
C SER A 984 10.95 36.10 -8.83
N LYS A 985 10.41 35.53 -7.74
CA LYS A 985 10.43 36.17 -6.42
C LYS A 985 11.85 36.34 -5.86
N ALA A 986 12.80 35.52 -6.28
CA ALA A 986 14.22 35.61 -5.89
C ALA A 986 15.01 36.63 -6.73
N GLY A 987 14.33 37.41 -7.59
CA GLY A 987 14.95 38.40 -8.46
C GLY A 987 15.67 37.78 -9.66
N VAL A 988 15.18 36.63 -10.13
CA VAL A 988 15.55 36.06 -11.43
C VAL A 988 14.57 36.63 -12.47
N ASN A 989 15.08 37.07 -13.61
CA ASN A 989 14.26 37.53 -14.72
C ASN A 989 13.63 36.31 -15.42
N VAL A 990 12.36 36.06 -15.11
CA VAL A 990 11.54 34.95 -15.59
C VAL A 990 10.45 35.52 -16.48
N ASP A 991 10.12 34.84 -17.58
CA ASP A 991 9.00 35.22 -18.45
C ASP A 991 7.71 35.42 -17.62
N PRO A 992 7.07 36.61 -17.68
CA PRO A 992 5.82 36.88 -16.98
C PRO A 992 4.72 35.84 -17.23
N ALA A 993 4.68 35.21 -18.41
CA ALA A 993 3.74 34.14 -18.72
C ALA A 993 3.98 32.89 -17.88
N LEU A 994 5.25 32.51 -17.67
CA LEU A 994 5.63 31.40 -16.79
C LEU A 994 5.34 31.71 -15.33
N VAL A 995 5.54 32.96 -14.90
CA VAL A 995 5.18 33.40 -13.53
C VAL A 995 3.66 33.30 -13.30
N ALA A 996 2.86 33.80 -14.25
CA ALA A 996 1.41 33.72 -14.18
C ALA A 996 0.91 32.26 -14.20
N LYS A 997 1.51 31.44 -15.06
CA LYS A 997 1.24 30.01 -15.16
C LYS A 997 1.58 29.28 -13.85
N GLY A 998 2.73 29.56 -13.25
CA GLY A 998 3.13 28.97 -11.97
C GLY A 998 2.18 29.34 -10.83
N ALA A 999 1.68 30.57 -10.78
CA ALA A 999 0.66 30.98 -9.81
C ALA A 999 -0.67 30.21 -10.01
N ALA A 1000 -1.07 29.98 -11.26
CA ALA A 1000 -2.25 29.19 -11.58
C ALA A 1000 -2.06 27.70 -11.26
N ASP A 1001 -0.89 27.13 -11.58
CA ASP A 1001 -0.52 25.75 -11.25
C ASP A 1001 -0.51 25.51 -9.74
N LEU A 1002 0.01 26.47 -8.96
CA LEU A 1002 -0.02 26.42 -7.51
C LEU A 1002 -1.46 26.42 -6.98
N LYS A 1003 -2.33 27.31 -7.48
CA LYS A 1003 -3.75 27.34 -7.12
C LYS A 1003 -4.48 26.03 -7.45
N ARG A 1004 -4.08 25.34 -8.53
CA ARG A 1004 -4.65 24.05 -8.94
C ARG A 1004 -4.29 22.91 -7.98
N ARG A 1005 -3.17 23.01 -7.27
CA ARG A 1005 -2.72 21.99 -6.30
C ARG A 1005 -3.46 22.03 -4.96
N GLY A 1006 -4.22 23.09 -4.70
CA GLY A 1006 -4.81 23.39 -3.39
C GLY A 1006 -3.87 24.27 -2.59
#